data_AF-F4GKJ6-F1
#
_entry.id   AF-F4GKJ6-F1
#
_cell.length_a   1.000
_cell.length_b   1.000
_cell.length_c   1.000
_cell.angle_alpha   90.00
_cell.angle_beta   90.00
_cell.angle_gamma   90.00
#
_symmetry.space_group_name_H-M   'P 1'
#
loop_
_entity.id
_entity.type
_entity.pdbx_description
1 polymer ?
#
loop_
_entity_poly.entity_id
_entity_poly.type
_entity_poly.pdbx_seq_one_letter_code
_entity_poly.pdbx_strand_id
1 'polypeptide(L)'
;MKKSPIAMLALIVLVLVLSSCIQDLHPPVAQKAVIAFSARVVGNPDSSWEWEEGDEIGLYMVSTGESVEPGNILNGVVNYPYTYDSLTGKFWGDAFFPADGTEVDLFAYYPYQDTPELNEGSAYIYKVDVRNQANPYEDDLIFARVEGVGRDVPVDVDLTFQHKLSKLTLEISAGAGLETGDLAGLSVRYYSMPTTADINFENGSISNEQTDAAGGKVPVNAAGTAGVAIIVPHDGGTYPDRTMVFTLLDGRTYTWNIPDAKGFEAGYHSTYSVKLTGWGIEVNPVGVTTWTKGGSSSFGSDYTGIGTVDDPYMIYTAHGLMHLLETYGSTSGIYYELVHDIELGEYLATNDLTWPNVVFNGFFDGKSHVVNGLRITSSAANVGFFGMITDTATVNNLGLTNVVVRGTNTGGSYIVGGLAGVNMGMIEDCFVSGHVEGDGTAYAGGLVGMNGGVIRNSTGYAMVKGNMAGGLAAINDTDEGAGEITDSKVIAESIHGVRFAGGFVADNSGVITDSHAIVRNVNSSIADGYAGGFVGRNYNRDITDSYAVSNRVSGAYAGGFAGYIEAGEISFLPESPRVDTIAGTVDGRLYAGGFVGSNKSGSIENVSTVFDRVVTTGYNSSDSHTGSAGGFVGRSFNSGSSIVDSSAKGRGASSLVEGWMNVGGFAGVNDDGASIENCFVEMPEGKVTIAGEVMLVRIGGFVGYLNSATISDSWTDIGEIDAETLVTRSLLSVGGFVGLQEGGDTTSITNSTAVIDTISSTDSTMLFTGGFVGYMHDSGTISHAGSSAIYPTAKVGSITVSGSDSATTTIHTGGFAGYVANSSLITGITVVVTGSIDGGASVGGFAGTISNTDVSDVRVVMNGSVKGGDLVGGFAGQIMNGAHIEEIRIYVEEDIVSTGTGTGSAVGGFAALMSGSQTEIMKSRVEVGGGIHGHANIGGFVGRVPYNSGVPQKIEESAAIVTGSIYKDVGSTGGYAGGFIGEQYNADISQCSVLIEEEIIGNNSNATGGFVGAFNSGNVSNSYVRVRDITGSTSSYVGGFFGLHSSQSGIITNSYVVTGSIVGGSYVGGFGGLLFYDLGNLRSLAAIITEKIEALDTNPHMGVFIGSRTGLPSTNPSLSSRRYASDPASPPPALVWTGNNQGTDFTSSEVTLVQNSDFSNPSFWLNPLNWTADETWSAGIWNFATGDGYPVLKNAPVP
;
A
#
# COMPACT_ATOMS: atom_id res chain seq x y z
N MET A 1 -6.70 -25.30 1.34
CA MET A 1 -8.09 -25.33 0.84
C MET A 1 -8.11 -25.00 -0.66
N LYS A 2 -9.05 -25.57 -1.43
CA LYS A 2 -9.07 -25.59 -2.91
C LYS A 2 -9.12 -24.16 -3.50
N LYS A 3 -8.05 -23.74 -4.19
CA LYS A 3 -7.97 -22.48 -4.94
C LYS A 3 -9.02 -22.49 -6.07
N SER A 4 -9.92 -21.50 -6.07
CA SER A 4 -10.93 -21.30 -7.10
C SER A 4 -10.27 -20.84 -8.42
N PRO A 5 -10.61 -21.42 -9.58
CA PRO A 5 -10.08 -20.99 -10.88
C PRO A 5 -10.39 -19.53 -11.24
N ILE A 6 -11.37 -18.92 -10.56
CA ILE A 6 -11.83 -17.55 -10.81
C ILE A 6 -10.81 -16.52 -10.31
N ALA A 7 -10.10 -16.79 -9.21
CA ALA A 7 -9.06 -15.90 -8.69
C ALA A 7 -7.80 -15.86 -9.59
N MET A 8 -7.49 -17.00 -10.22
CA MET A 8 -6.37 -17.09 -11.17
C MET A 8 -6.71 -16.39 -12.49
N LEU A 9 -7.98 -16.42 -12.91
CA LEU A 9 -8.45 -15.68 -14.09
C LEU A 9 -8.45 -14.16 -13.85
N ALA A 10 -8.84 -13.70 -12.65
CA ALA A 10 -8.77 -12.30 -12.26
C ALA A 10 -7.33 -11.78 -12.17
N LEU A 11 -6.39 -12.59 -11.67
CA LEU A 11 -4.96 -12.24 -11.62
C LEU A 11 -4.34 -12.19 -13.03
N ILE A 12 -4.72 -13.11 -13.93
CA ILE A 12 -4.26 -13.10 -15.33
C ILE A 12 -4.84 -11.90 -16.08
N VAL A 13 -6.10 -11.54 -15.83
CA VAL A 13 -6.70 -10.32 -16.39
C VAL A 13 -6.03 -9.07 -15.81
N LEU A 14 -5.70 -9.02 -14.51
CA LEU A 14 -4.98 -7.90 -13.91
C LEU A 14 -3.55 -7.75 -14.44
N VAL A 15 -2.83 -8.86 -14.65
CA VAL A 15 -1.48 -8.85 -15.24
C VAL A 15 -1.51 -8.50 -16.74
N LEU A 16 -2.53 -8.95 -17.48
CA LEU A 16 -2.74 -8.56 -18.87
C LEU A 16 -3.17 -7.09 -18.99
N VAL A 17 -3.97 -6.58 -18.06
CA VAL A 17 -4.35 -5.16 -18.00
C VAL A 17 -3.16 -4.30 -17.58
N LEU A 18 -2.34 -4.70 -16.61
CA LEU A 18 -1.15 -3.95 -16.21
C LEU A 18 -0.05 -3.97 -17.30
N SER A 19 0.11 -5.08 -18.03
CA SER A 19 1.09 -5.16 -19.12
C SER A 19 0.59 -4.53 -20.42
N SER A 20 -0.73 -4.40 -20.59
CA SER A 20 -1.39 -3.66 -21.69
C SER A 20 -1.38 -2.15 -21.42
N CYS A 21 -1.73 -1.72 -20.20
CA CYS A 21 -1.80 -0.31 -19.82
C CYS A 21 -0.42 0.38 -19.74
N ILE A 22 0.67 -0.38 -19.58
CA ILE A 22 2.04 0.18 -19.66
C ILE A 22 2.49 0.41 -21.12
N GLN A 23 1.91 -0.31 -22.10
CA GLN A 23 2.21 -0.07 -23.52
C GLN A 23 1.32 1.01 -24.16
N ASP A 24 0.20 1.36 -23.52
CA ASP A 24 -0.73 2.42 -23.94
C ASP A 24 -0.50 3.77 -23.23
N LEU A 25 0.74 4.07 -22.83
CA LEU A 25 1.15 5.32 -22.13
C LEU A 25 1.12 6.59 -23.01
N HIS A 26 0.37 6.57 -24.11
CA HIS A 26 0.01 7.78 -24.83
C HIS A 26 -1.45 8.12 -24.49
N PRO A 27 -1.81 9.42 -24.39
CA PRO A 27 -3.23 9.80 -24.28
C PRO A 27 -4.03 9.08 -25.37
N PRO A 28 -5.35 8.86 -25.22
CA PRO A 28 -6.17 8.30 -26.28
C PRO A 28 -6.26 9.33 -27.43
N VAL A 29 -5.18 9.44 -28.21
CA VAL A 29 -5.24 9.99 -29.55
C VAL A 29 -5.75 8.85 -30.39
N ALA A 30 -7.07 8.67 -30.39
CA ALA A 30 -7.71 8.07 -31.54
C ALA A 30 -7.49 9.06 -32.70
N GLN A 31 -6.33 8.96 -33.36
CA GLN A 31 -6.03 9.71 -34.56
C GLN A 31 -6.97 9.17 -35.65
N LYS A 32 -8.19 9.69 -35.71
CA LYS A 32 -9.04 9.53 -36.88
C LYS A 32 -8.34 10.32 -37.99
N ALA A 33 -7.94 9.65 -39.07
CA ALA A 33 -7.32 10.31 -40.20
C ALA A 33 -8.38 11.17 -40.91
N VAL A 34 -8.42 12.44 -40.55
CA VAL A 34 -9.26 13.47 -41.11
C VAL A 34 -8.85 13.76 -42.57
N ILE A 35 -9.81 13.98 -43.48
CA ILE A 35 -9.51 14.37 -44.86
C ILE A 35 -9.08 15.84 -44.87
N ALA A 36 -7.90 16.18 -45.39
CA ALA A 36 -7.48 17.56 -45.62
C ALA A 36 -7.47 17.88 -47.13
N PHE A 37 -7.69 19.14 -47.49
CA PHE A 37 -7.72 19.58 -48.90
C PHE A 37 -6.68 20.63 -49.21
N SER A 38 -5.98 20.47 -50.32
CA SER A 38 -5.27 21.56 -51.00
C SER A 38 -6.16 22.12 -52.12
N ALA A 39 -6.21 23.44 -52.29
CA ALA A 39 -7.18 24.08 -53.18
C ALA A 39 -6.54 25.00 -54.22
N ARG A 40 -7.04 24.94 -55.47
CA ARG A 40 -6.58 25.74 -56.63
C ARG A 40 -7.77 26.24 -57.44
N VAL A 41 -7.62 27.31 -58.24
CA VAL A 41 -8.68 27.83 -59.13
C VAL A 41 -8.30 27.68 -60.62
N VAL A 42 -9.22 27.21 -61.47
CA VAL A 42 -8.99 26.99 -62.92
C VAL A 42 -8.62 28.28 -63.64
N GLY A 43 -7.61 28.19 -64.53
CA GLY A 43 -7.11 29.33 -65.33
C GLY A 43 -5.97 30.11 -64.67
N ASN A 44 -5.53 29.72 -63.47
CA ASN A 44 -4.47 30.37 -62.72
C ASN A 44 -3.26 29.43 -62.50
N PRO A 45 -2.38 29.24 -63.51
CA PRO A 45 -1.24 28.34 -63.40
C PRO A 45 -0.15 28.81 -62.42
N ASP A 46 -0.20 30.09 -61.99
CA ASP A 46 0.82 30.75 -61.17
C ASP A 46 0.35 30.99 -59.71
N SER A 47 -0.73 30.35 -59.25
CA SER A 47 -1.23 30.45 -57.85
C SER A 47 -1.49 31.88 -57.35
N SER A 48 -1.98 32.77 -58.21
CA SER A 48 -2.32 34.16 -57.81
C SER A 48 -3.65 34.31 -57.03
N TRP A 49 -4.29 33.19 -56.66
CA TRP A 49 -5.40 33.16 -55.70
C TRP A 49 -4.80 32.86 -54.33
N GLU A 50 -5.01 33.77 -53.38
CA GLU A 50 -4.63 33.58 -51.99
C GLU A 50 -5.92 33.31 -51.22
N TRP A 51 -6.03 32.13 -50.63
CA TRP A 51 -7.06 31.88 -49.62
C TRP A 51 -6.67 32.61 -48.35
N GLU A 52 -7.65 33.21 -47.68
CA GLU A 52 -7.48 33.93 -46.43
C GLU A 52 -7.78 33.02 -45.25
N GLU A 53 -7.06 33.20 -44.13
CA GLU A 53 -7.34 32.47 -42.89
C GLU A 53 -8.83 32.56 -42.56
N GLY A 54 -9.50 31.43 -42.28
CA GLY A 54 -10.92 31.44 -41.98
C GLY A 54 -11.85 31.45 -43.21
N ASP A 55 -11.34 31.43 -44.45
CA ASP A 55 -12.17 31.12 -45.62
C ASP A 55 -12.80 29.73 -45.44
N GLU A 56 -14.12 29.61 -45.64
CA GLU A 56 -14.84 28.35 -45.46
C GLU A 56 -15.41 27.81 -46.78
N ILE A 57 -15.23 26.51 -47.01
CA ILE A 57 -15.85 25.75 -48.10
C ILE A 57 -16.92 24.80 -47.54
N GLY A 58 -17.99 24.57 -48.29
CA GLY A 58 -18.97 23.52 -47.98
C GLY A 58 -18.69 22.24 -48.76
N LEU A 59 -18.61 21.10 -48.06
CA LEU A 59 -18.29 19.78 -48.64
C LEU A 59 -19.51 18.84 -48.69
N TYR A 60 -19.68 18.12 -49.80
CA TYR A 60 -20.60 16.99 -49.94
C TYR A 60 -19.85 15.74 -50.38
N MET A 61 -20.23 14.58 -49.83
CA MET A 61 -19.62 13.29 -50.14
C MET A 61 -20.67 12.27 -50.59
N VAL A 62 -20.43 11.61 -51.73
CA VAL A 62 -21.27 10.52 -52.27
C VAL A 62 -20.38 9.39 -52.78
N SER A 63 -20.94 8.19 -52.98
CA SER A 63 -20.20 7.10 -53.65
C SER A 63 -19.82 7.51 -55.07
N THR A 64 -18.66 7.03 -55.56
CA THR A 64 -18.18 7.33 -56.92
C THR A 64 -19.26 7.09 -57.98
N GLY A 65 -19.62 8.14 -58.73
CA GLY A 65 -20.60 8.08 -59.82
C GLY A 65 -22.08 8.26 -59.42
N GLU A 66 -22.40 8.46 -58.14
CA GLU A 66 -23.75 8.79 -57.68
C GLU A 66 -24.03 10.31 -57.73
N SER A 67 -25.31 10.68 -57.82
CA SER A 67 -25.75 12.09 -57.82
C SER A 67 -25.73 12.70 -56.40
N VAL A 68 -25.49 14.01 -56.29
CA VAL A 68 -25.48 14.76 -55.01
C VAL A 68 -26.91 15.10 -54.59
N GLU A 69 -27.61 14.10 -54.05
CA GLU A 69 -28.99 14.18 -53.55
C GLU A 69 -29.08 13.60 -52.13
N PRO A 70 -30.07 13.99 -51.30
CA PRO A 70 -30.15 13.55 -49.89
C PRO A 70 -30.07 12.03 -49.67
N GLY A 71 -30.52 11.22 -50.62
CA GLY A 71 -30.49 9.75 -50.51
C GLY A 71 -29.13 9.10 -50.73
N ASN A 72 -28.17 9.82 -51.33
CA ASN A 72 -26.87 9.30 -51.75
C ASN A 72 -25.70 9.82 -50.90
N ILE A 73 -25.97 10.72 -49.95
CA ILE A 73 -24.94 11.29 -49.05
C ILE A 73 -24.32 10.19 -48.17
N LEU A 74 -23.00 10.15 -48.14
CA LEU A 74 -22.23 9.25 -47.29
C LEU A 74 -21.78 9.93 -46.00
N ASN A 75 -21.70 9.15 -44.92
CA ASN A 75 -21.19 9.57 -43.61
C ASN A 75 -21.82 10.85 -43.03
N GLY A 76 -23.01 11.24 -43.50
CA GLY A 76 -23.66 12.50 -43.10
C GLY A 76 -22.90 13.75 -43.55
N VAL A 77 -21.96 13.64 -44.50
CA VAL A 77 -21.17 14.76 -45.03
C VAL A 77 -22.03 15.52 -46.05
N VAL A 78 -22.96 16.30 -45.53
CA VAL A 78 -23.85 17.21 -46.26
C VAL A 78 -23.48 18.64 -45.87
N ASN A 79 -23.07 19.45 -46.85
CA ASN A 79 -22.68 20.84 -46.61
C ASN A 79 -21.69 21.01 -45.45
N TYR A 80 -20.74 20.09 -45.34
CA TYR A 80 -19.87 19.99 -44.19
C TYR A 80 -18.81 21.11 -44.24
N PRO A 81 -18.70 21.97 -43.22
CA PRO A 81 -17.79 23.11 -43.27
C PRO A 81 -16.33 22.66 -43.20
N TYR A 82 -15.49 23.36 -43.92
CA TYR A 82 -14.05 23.18 -43.97
C TYR A 82 -13.38 24.55 -44.01
N THR A 83 -12.44 24.80 -43.11
CA THR A 83 -11.85 26.12 -42.90
C THR A 83 -10.40 26.15 -43.39
N TYR A 84 -10.02 27.21 -44.10
CA TYR A 84 -8.65 27.40 -44.58
C TYR A 84 -7.71 27.77 -43.44
N ASP A 85 -6.62 27.02 -43.35
CA ASP A 85 -5.49 27.27 -42.47
C ASP A 85 -4.30 27.75 -43.33
N SER A 86 -3.96 29.01 -43.16
CA SER A 86 -2.87 29.68 -43.85
C SER A 86 -1.48 29.18 -43.45
N LEU A 87 -1.34 28.52 -42.28
CA LEU A 87 -0.09 27.92 -41.83
C LEU A 87 0.23 26.64 -42.61
N THR A 88 -0.77 25.80 -42.84
CA THR A 88 -0.60 24.55 -43.60
C THR A 88 -0.87 24.70 -45.09
N GLY A 89 -1.54 25.78 -45.50
CA GLY A 89 -1.97 26.02 -46.88
C GLY A 89 -3.10 25.09 -47.32
N LYS A 90 -3.92 24.62 -46.37
CA LYS A 90 -4.92 23.55 -46.55
C LYS A 90 -6.24 23.91 -45.88
N PHE A 91 -7.30 23.25 -46.31
CA PHE A 91 -8.60 23.26 -45.63
C PHE A 91 -8.71 22.05 -44.70
N TRP A 92 -9.13 22.30 -43.46
CA TRP A 92 -9.36 21.28 -42.43
C TRP A 92 -10.83 21.24 -42.00
N GLY A 93 -11.30 20.06 -41.63
CA GLY A 93 -12.66 19.79 -41.20
C GLY A 93 -12.84 18.30 -40.95
N ASP A 94 -13.84 17.89 -40.17
CA ASP A 94 -13.86 16.55 -39.53
C ASP A 94 -14.35 15.37 -40.40
N ALA A 95 -14.50 15.53 -41.72
CA ALA A 95 -14.97 14.43 -42.55
C ALA A 95 -13.91 13.32 -42.69
N PHE A 96 -14.37 12.07 -42.74
CA PHE A 96 -13.54 10.88 -42.88
C PHE A 96 -14.05 10.00 -44.03
N PHE A 97 -13.11 9.32 -44.70
CA PHE A 97 -13.44 8.34 -45.73
C PHE A 97 -14.26 7.18 -45.13
N PRO A 98 -15.15 6.53 -45.93
CA PRO A 98 -15.84 5.32 -45.51
C PRO A 98 -14.88 4.24 -44.99
N ALA A 99 -15.17 3.72 -43.78
CA ALA A 99 -14.29 2.76 -43.10
C ALA A 99 -14.08 1.45 -43.86
N ASP A 100 -15.05 1.10 -44.73
CA ASP A 100 -15.03 -0.09 -45.58
C ASP A 100 -14.12 0.03 -46.82
N GLY A 101 -13.55 1.22 -47.06
CA GLY A 101 -12.66 1.49 -48.19
C GLY A 101 -13.38 1.86 -49.49
N THR A 102 -14.69 2.17 -49.43
CA THR A 102 -15.45 2.69 -50.57
C THR A 102 -14.83 4.00 -51.09
N GLU A 103 -14.60 4.07 -52.41
CA GLU A 103 -14.20 5.32 -53.09
C GLU A 103 -15.39 6.27 -53.19
N VAL A 104 -15.11 7.57 -53.11
CA VAL A 104 -16.11 8.64 -53.05
C VAL A 104 -15.83 9.74 -54.08
N ASP A 105 -16.90 10.39 -54.52
CA ASP A 105 -16.84 11.68 -55.21
C ASP A 105 -17.08 12.79 -54.17
N LEU A 106 -16.23 13.82 -54.19
CA LEU A 106 -16.31 14.97 -53.29
C LEU A 106 -16.64 16.23 -54.09
N PHE A 107 -17.59 16.99 -53.57
CA PHE A 107 -18.06 18.25 -54.15
C PHE A 107 -17.85 19.35 -53.13
N ALA A 108 -17.17 20.42 -53.52
CA ALA A 108 -16.88 21.55 -52.66
C ALA A 108 -17.25 22.87 -53.33
N TYR A 109 -17.68 23.86 -52.54
CA TYR A 109 -17.99 25.20 -53.04
C TYR A 109 -17.56 26.29 -52.06
N TYR A 110 -17.36 27.50 -52.57
CA TYR A 110 -17.08 28.72 -51.81
C TYR A 110 -17.88 29.90 -52.40
N PRO A 111 -18.33 30.86 -51.57
CA PRO A 111 -18.25 30.85 -50.11
C PRO A 111 -19.31 29.97 -49.47
N TYR A 112 -18.97 29.37 -48.33
CA TYR A 112 -19.84 28.49 -47.55
C TYR A 112 -21.14 29.20 -47.09
N GLN A 113 -22.25 28.46 -47.07
CA GLN A 113 -23.53 28.89 -46.52
C GLN A 113 -24.03 27.84 -45.52
N ASP A 114 -24.39 28.23 -44.30
CA ASP A 114 -24.73 27.29 -43.21
C ASP A 114 -25.92 26.35 -43.49
N THR A 115 -26.85 26.77 -44.35
CA THR A 115 -28.08 26.02 -44.60
C THR A 115 -28.05 25.38 -45.99
N PRO A 116 -28.01 24.04 -46.11
CA PRO A 116 -28.12 23.39 -47.40
C PRO A 116 -29.52 23.60 -47.99
N GLU A 117 -29.58 24.05 -49.23
CA GLU A 117 -30.84 24.26 -49.94
C GLU A 117 -31.12 23.14 -50.95
N LEU A 118 -32.40 22.80 -51.09
CA LEU A 118 -32.87 21.79 -52.03
C LEU A 118 -33.79 22.40 -53.08
N ASN A 119 -33.59 22.03 -54.34
CA ASN A 119 -34.53 22.30 -55.42
C ASN A 119 -35.68 21.28 -55.39
N GLU A 120 -36.85 21.71 -54.92
CA GLU A 120 -38.08 20.90 -54.78
C GLU A 120 -37.87 19.55 -54.06
N GLY A 121 -36.83 19.43 -53.22
CA GLY A 121 -36.50 18.23 -52.45
C GLY A 121 -35.65 17.19 -53.17
N SER A 122 -35.23 17.45 -54.42
CA SER A 122 -34.54 16.48 -55.29
C SER A 122 -33.02 16.65 -55.34
N ALA A 123 -32.52 17.87 -55.57
CA ALA A 123 -31.08 18.13 -55.74
C ALA A 123 -30.62 19.31 -54.87
N TYR A 124 -29.39 19.25 -54.36
CA TYR A 124 -28.80 20.37 -53.63
C TYR A 124 -28.43 21.53 -54.58
N ILE A 125 -28.78 22.75 -54.18
CA ILE A 125 -28.56 23.98 -54.96
C ILE A 125 -27.91 25.08 -54.14
N TYR A 126 -27.33 26.06 -54.84
CA TYR A 126 -26.92 27.35 -54.30
C TYR A 126 -27.77 28.47 -54.89
N LYS A 127 -28.38 29.31 -54.04
CA LYS A 127 -29.10 30.51 -54.48
C LYS A 127 -28.17 31.70 -54.58
N VAL A 128 -28.11 32.26 -55.78
CA VAL A 128 -27.36 33.47 -56.11
C VAL A 128 -28.32 34.65 -56.11
N ASP A 129 -27.95 35.74 -55.41
CA ASP A 129 -28.66 37.02 -55.44
C ASP A 129 -27.68 38.19 -55.56
N VAL A 130 -27.56 38.75 -56.78
CA VAL A 130 -26.61 39.81 -57.10
C VAL A 130 -27.26 41.20 -57.15
N ARG A 131 -28.46 41.37 -56.57
CA ARG A 131 -29.21 42.65 -56.62
C ARG A 131 -28.52 43.78 -55.85
N ASN A 132 -27.97 43.49 -54.67
CA ASN A 132 -27.44 44.48 -53.74
C ASN A 132 -26.05 44.10 -53.21
N GLN A 133 -25.11 43.80 -54.11
CA GLN A 133 -23.74 43.44 -53.76
C GLN A 133 -23.10 44.55 -52.92
N ALA A 134 -22.80 44.27 -51.65
CA ALA A 134 -22.05 45.18 -50.78
C ALA A 134 -20.54 45.00 -51.03
N ASN A 135 -20.11 43.74 -51.13
CA ASN A 135 -18.79 43.30 -51.52
C ASN A 135 -18.93 42.23 -52.62
N PRO A 136 -18.71 42.56 -53.90
CA PRO A 136 -18.82 41.61 -55.01
C PRO A 136 -17.94 40.34 -54.89
N TYR A 137 -16.99 40.29 -53.97
CA TYR A 137 -16.13 39.13 -53.77
C TYR A 137 -16.74 38.06 -52.87
N GLU A 138 -17.61 38.45 -51.93
CA GLU A 138 -18.42 37.50 -51.14
C GLU A 138 -19.56 36.87 -51.96
N ASP A 139 -19.87 37.47 -53.13
CA ASP A 139 -20.83 36.95 -54.09
C ASP A 139 -20.13 36.11 -55.20
N ASP A 140 -18.82 35.86 -55.11
CA ASP A 140 -18.02 35.10 -56.09
C ASP A 140 -18.09 33.59 -55.85
N LEU A 141 -19.13 32.99 -56.40
CA LEU A 141 -19.37 31.56 -56.27
C LEU A 141 -18.44 30.71 -57.15
N ILE A 142 -17.63 29.88 -56.50
CA ILE A 142 -16.70 28.92 -57.12
C ILE A 142 -16.98 27.48 -56.67
N PHE A 143 -16.74 26.50 -57.56
CA PHE A 143 -17.01 25.08 -57.30
C PHE A 143 -15.88 24.14 -57.72
N ALA A 144 -15.59 23.15 -56.90
CA ALA A 144 -14.69 22.04 -57.19
C ALA A 144 -15.41 20.69 -57.12
N ARG A 145 -14.97 19.76 -57.96
CA ARG A 145 -15.37 18.35 -57.89
C ARG A 145 -14.13 17.49 -58.07
N VAL A 146 -13.99 16.46 -57.25
CA VAL A 146 -12.98 15.42 -57.38
C VAL A 146 -13.66 14.06 -57.30
N GLU A 147 -13.30 13.16 -58.21
CA GLU A 147 -13.96 11.86 -58.37
C GLU A 147 -13.03 10.72 -57.97
N GLY A 148 -13.59 9.65 -57.41
CA GLY A 148 -12.87 8.39 -57.17
C GLY A 148 -11.73 8.47 -56.15
N VAL A 149 -11.88 9.23 -55.07
CA VAL A 149 -10.90 9.32 -53.98
C VAL A 149 -11.26 8.37 -52.83
N GLY A 150 -10.27 7.81 -52.15
CA GLY A 150 -10.48 6.86 -51.06
C GLY A 150 -9.38 6.92 -50.01
N ARG A 151 -9.53 6.15 -48.93
CA ARG A 151 -8.63 6.19 -47.76
C ARG A 151 -7.15 5.89 -48.03
N ASP A 152 -6.83 5.32 -49.20
CA ASP A 152 -5.46 4.98 -49.60
C ASP A 152 -4.76 6.15 -50.35
N VAL A 153 -5.49 7.23 -50.63
CA VAL A 153 -4.91 8.51 -51.11
C VAL A 153 -4.19 9.15 -49.91
N PRO A 154 -2.97 9.71 -50.09
CA PRO A 154 -2.33 10.52 -49.05
C PRO A 154 -3.34 11.55 -48.53
N VAL A 155 -3.32 11.87 -47.24
CA VAL A 155 -4.25 12.77 -46.51
C VAL A 155 -4.55 14.15 -47.13
N ASP A 156 -4.00 14.45 -48.31
CA ASP A 156 -4.13 15.68 -49.09
C ASP A 156 -4.89 15.41 -50.40
N VAL A 157 -6.14 15.84 -50.48
CA VAL A 157 -6.95 15.81 -51.71
C VAL A 157 -6.92 17.17 -52.40
N ASP A 158 -6.53 17.20 -53.68
CA ASP A 158 -6.47 18.44 -54.47
C ASP A 158 -7.85 18.83 -55.05
N LEU A 159 -8.42 19.94 -54.56
CA LEU A 159 -9.64 20.56 -55.09
C LEU A 159 -9.30 21.62 -56.14
N THR A 160 -9.93 21.55 -57.31
CA THR A 160 -9.78 22.56 -58.37
C THR A 160 -11.10 23.28 -58.63
N PHE A 161 -11.20 24.52 -58.15
CA PHE A 161 -12.38 25.37 -58.17
C PHE A 161 -12.56 26.12 -59.50
N GLN A 162 -13.82 26.35 -59.89
CA GLN A 162 -14.22 27.08 -61.10
C GLN A 162 -15.26 28.14 -60.78
N HIS A 163 -15.04 29.38 -61.23
CA HIS A 163 -16.03 30.45 -61.19
C HIS A 163 -17.29 30.07 -61.97
N LYS A 164 -18.46 30.17 -61.31
CA LYS A 164 -19.76 29.91 -61.96
C LYS A 164 -20.48 31.18 -62.39
N LEU A 165 -20.06 32.35 -61.94
CA LEU A 165 -20.64 33.63 -62.31
C LEU A 165 -19.75 34.39 -63.30
N SER A 166 -20.20 35.57 -63.74
CA SER A 166 -19.44 36.45 -64.64
C SER A 166 -19.03 37.72 -63.92
N LYS A 167 -17.80 38.22 -64.13
CA LYS A 167 -17.32 39.46 -63.53
C LYS A 167 -17.39 40.62 -64.51
N LEU A 168 -17.94 41.75 -64.07
CA LEU A 168 -17.94 43.01 -64.80
C LEU A 168 -17.06 44.04 -64.09
N THR A 169 -16.22 44.72 -64.85
CA THR A 169 -15.48 45.91 -64.39
C THR A 169 -15.74 47.10 -65.29
N LEU A 170 -16.03 48.24 -64.67
CA LEU A 170 -16.23 49.53 -65.32
C LEU A 170 -15.09 50.46 -64.93
N GLU A 171 -14.31 50.89 -65.91
CA GLU A 171 -13.29 51.93 -65.75
C GLU A 171 -13.90 53.27 -66.13
N ILE A 172 -14.32 54.05 -65.12
CA ILE A 172 -15.16 55.23 -65.29
C ILE A 172 -14.29 56.50 -65.28
N SER A 173 -14.48 57.37 -66.27
CA SER A 173 -13.72 58.61 -66.41
C SER A 173 -14.59 59.80 -66.83
N ALA A 174 -14.18 60.99 -66.42
CA ALA A 174 -14.81 62.24 -66.84
C ALA A 174 -14.25 62.69 -68.21
N GLY A 175 -15.14 63.11 -69.10
CA GLY A 175 -14.84 63.70 -70.40
C GLY A 175 -15.24 65.16 -70.49
N ALA A 176 -15.25 65.73 -71.69
CA ALA A 176 -15.51 67.16 -71.89
C ALA A 176 -16.83 67.60 -71.24
N GLY A 177 -16.78 68.62 -70.37
CA GLY A 177 -17.94 69.14 -69.64
C GLY A 177 -18.19 68.51 -68.26
N LEU A 178 -17.30 67.63 -67.78
CA LEU A 178 -17.23 67.09 -66.42
C LEU A 178 -15.78 67.05 -65.94
N GLU A 179 -15.56 67.21 -64.64
CA GLU A 179 -14.27 66.95 -63.98
C GLU A 179 -14.33 65.64 -63.18
N THR A 180 -13.18 65.02 -62.88
CA THR A 180 -13.14 63.74 -62.12
C THR A 180 -13.84 63.85 -60.76
N GLY A 181 -13.81 65.03 -60.12
CA GLY A 181 -14.50 65.28 -58.86
C GLY A 181 -16.03 65.21 -58.97
N ASP A 182 -16.60 65.45 -60.15
CA ASP A 182 -18.05 65.36 -60.39
C ASP A 182 -18.56 63.90 -60.35
N LEU A 183 -17.65 62.92 -60.45
CA LEU A 183 -17.98 61.50 -60.38
C LEU A 183 -18.13 61.01 -58.93
N ALA A 184 -17.64 61.75 -57.93
CA ALA A 184 -17.73 61.32 -56.54
C ALA A 184 -19.19 61.09 -56.12
N GLY A 185 -19.48 59.90 -55.58
CA GLY A 185 -20.86 59.49 -55.24
C GLY A 185 -21.70 58.99 -56.42
N LEU A 186 -21.10 58.69 -57.57
CA LEU A 186 -21.77 58.08 -58.73
C LEU A 186 -22.49 56.77 -58.35
N SER A 187 -23.75 56.66 -58.74
CA SER A 187 -24.57 55.45 -58.59
C SER A 187 -24.77 54.76 -59.93
N VAL A 188 -24.52 53.45 -59.99
CA VAL A 188 -24.66 52.66 -61.23
C VAL A 188 -25.59 51.47 -60.99
N ARG A 189 -26.57 51.30 -61.87
CA ARG A 189 -27.52 50.17 -61.87
C ARG A 189 -27.70 49.58 -63.26
N TYR A 190 -27.86 48.27 -63.34
CA TYR A 190 -28.18 47.56 -64.58
C TYR A 190 -29.60 47.02 -64.55
N TYR A 191 -30.27 47.00 -65.70
CA TYR A 191 -31.68 46.62 -65.85
C TYR A 191 -31.85 45.61 -66.98
N SER A 192 -32.96 44.86 -66.92
CA SER A 192 -33.33 43.82 -67.89
C SER A 192 -32.27 42.70 -68.00
N MET A 193 -31.55 42.43 -66.92
CA MET A 193 -30.62 41.31 -66.76
C MET A 193 -31.05 40.44 -65.59
N PRO A 194 -30.78 39.13 -65.61
CA PRO A 194 -31.04 38.28 -64.46
C PRO A 194 -30.23 38.75 -63.25
N THR A 195 -30.88 38.80 -62.10
CA THR A 195 -30.28 39.25 -60.84
C THR A 195 -30.28 38.16 -59.77
N THR A 196 -30.93 37.03 -60.03
CA THR A 196 -30.90 35.83 -59.19
C THR A 196 -30.72 34.58 -60.06
N ALA A 197 -30.19 33.51 -59.47
CA ALA A 197 -30.11 32.20 -60.11
C ALA A 197 -30.00 31.08 -59.09
N ASP A 198 -30.42 29.87 -59.44
CA ASP A 198 -30.12 28.66 -58.68
C ASP A 198 -29.02 27.88 -59.41
N ILE A 199 -27.99 27.46 -58.69
CA ILE A 199 -26.90 26.63 -59.23
C ILE A 199 -27.04 25.21 -58.69
N ASN A 200 -27.15 24.22 -59.58
CA ASN A 200 -27.19 22.81 -59.21
C ASN A 200 -25.78 22.27 -58.91
N PHE A 201 -25.57 21.69 -57.73
CA PHE A 201 -24.26 21.18 -57.30
C PHE A 201 -23.75 19.95 -58.07
N GLU A 202 -24.64 19.13 -58.63
CA GLU A 202 -24.28 17.91 -59.36
C GLU A 202 -23.60 18.23 -60.70
N ASN A 203 -24.17 19.19 -61.44
CA ASN A 203 -23.80 19.45 -62.83
C ASN A 203 -23.37 20.90 -63.12
N GLY A 204 -23.45 21.79 -62.13
CA GLY A 204 -23.09 23.20 -62.24
C GLY A 204 -23.98 24.01 -63.18
N SER A 205 -25.16 23.51 -63.53
CA SER A 205 -26.15 24.23 -64.34
C SER A 205 -26.75 25.41 -63.56
N ILE A 206 -27.07 26.50 -64.26
CA ILE A 206 -27.51 27.78 -63.69
C ILE A 206 -28.92 28.09 -64.22
N SER A 207 -29.90 28.27 -63.33
CA SER A 207 -31.25 28.75 -63.68
C SER A 207 -31.27 30.28 -63.74
N ASN A 208 -31.02 30.86 -64.90
CA ASN A 208 -30.94 32.31 -65.04
C ASN A 208 -32.32 32.95 -65.29
N GLU A 209 -33.34 32.69 -64.46
CA GLU A 209 -34.75 32.88 -64.85
C GLU A 209 -35.42 34.20 -64.41
N GLN A 210 -34.85 34.98 -63.48
CA GLN A 210 -35.55 36.13 -62.88
C GLN A 210 -34.80 37.46 -63.02
N THR A 211 -35.50 38.47 -63.56
CA THR A 211 -35.06 39.88 -63.56
C THR A 211 -35.80 40.66 -62.47
N ASP A 212 -35.09 41.54 -61.77
CA ASP A 212 -35.72 42.49 -60.84
C ASP A 212 -36.06 43.80 -61.57
N ALA A 213 -37.29 44.30 -61.42
CA ALA A 213 -37.71 45.59 -61.95
C ALA A 213 -36.90 46.76 -61.39
N ALA A 214 -36.32 46.63 -60.19
CA ALA A 214 -35.43 47.60 -59.59
C ALA A 214 -34.01 47.59 -60.21
N GLY A 215 -33.64 46.53 -60.93
CA GLY A 215 -32.30 46.32 -61.47
C GLY A 215 -31.25 46.00 -60.40
N GLY A 216 -30.10 45.48 -60.82
CA GLY A 216 -28.98 45.20 -59.94
C GLY A 216 -28.05 46.39 -59.78
N LYS A 217 -27.50 46.56 -58.56
CA LYS A 217 -26.55 47.63 -58.26
C LYS A 217 -25.13 47.21 -58.65
N VAL A 218 -24.37 48.12 -59.26
CA VAL A 218 -22.92 47.98 -59.43
C VAL A 218 -22.24 48.79 -58.34
N PRO A 219 -21.53 48.16 -57.39
CA PRO A 219 -20.64 48.87 -56.47
C PRO A 219 -19.62 49.73 -57.21
N VAL A 220 -19.55 50.99 -56.83
CA VAL A 220 -18.59 51.97 -57.37
C VAL A 220 -17.74 52.48 -56.22
N ASN A 221 -16.44 52.67 -56.46
CA ASN A 221 -15.54 53.25 -55.48
C ASN A 221 -15.96 54.68 -55.10
N ALA A 222 -15.49 55.18 -53.96
CA ALA A 222 -15.88 56.50 -53.44
C ALA A 222 -15.62 57.65 -54.44
N ALA A 223 -14.60 57.51 -55.29
CA ALA A 223 -14.24 58.48 -56.32
C ALA A 223 -15.14 58.44 -57.57
N GLY A 224 -15.99 57.42 -57.72
CA GLY A 224 -16.83 57.25 -58.91
C GLY A 224 -16.09 56.78 -60.17
N THR A 225 -14.83 56.38 -60.05
CA THR A 225 -13.93 56.09 -61.18
C THR A 225 -13.79 54.60 -61.50
N ALA A 226 -14.26 53.71 -60.63
CA ALA A 226 -14.23 52.27 -60.88
C ALA A 226 -15.47 51.60 -60.30
N GLY A 227 -16.09 50.72 -61.08
CA GLY A 227 -17.19 49.87 -60.63
C GLY A 227 -16.89 48.40 -60.87
N VAL A 228 -17.27 47.53 -59.93
CA VAL A 228 -17.14 46.07 -60.05
C VAL A 228 -18.46 45.43 -59.65
N ALA A 229 -18.93 44.46 -60.43
CA ALA A 229 -20.10 43.66 -60.10
C ALA A 229 -19.93 42.22 -60.58
N ILE A 230 -20.47 41.29 -59.82
CA ILE A 230 -20.77 39.93 -60.27
C ILE A 230 -22.12 39.95 -60.99
N ILE A 231 -22.17 39.25 -62.11
CA ILE A 231 -23.29 39.20 -63.04
C ILE A 231 -23.68 37.73 -63.20
N VAL A 232 -24.98 37.45 -63.08
CA VAL A 232 -25.53 36.12 -63.41
C VAL A 232 -25.30 35.87 -64.91
N PRO A 233 -24.65 34.75 -65.30
CA PRO A 233 -24.38 34.47 -66.70
C PRO A 233 -25.64 34.41 -67.57
N HIS A 234 -25.62 35.10 -68.70
CA HIS A 234 -26.74 35.13 -69.64
C HIS A 234 -26.31 35.52 -71.06
N ASP A 235 -27.04 35.00 -72.05
CA ASP A 235 -26.91 35.44 -73.42
C ASP A 235 -27.77 36.68 -73.70
N GLY A 236 -27.41 37.40 -74.75
CA GLY A 236 -28.05 38.65 -75.06
C GLY A 236 -29.36 38.57 -75.85
N GLY A 237 -29.69 37.40 -76.41
CA GLY A 237 -30.92 37.17 -77.16
C GLY A 237 -32.12 36.80 -76.26
N THR A 238 -31.86 36.14 -75.13
CA THR A 238 -32.86 35.79 -74.12
C THR A 238 -33.34 37.03 -73.34
N TYR A 239 -32.48 38.04 -73.19
CA TYR A 239 -32.73 39.24 -72.40
C TYR A 239 -32.60 40.54 -73.22
N PRO A 240 -33.46 40.85 -74.20
CA PRO A 240 -33.30 42.06 -75.03
C PRO A 240 -33.45 43.37 -74.22
N ASP A 241 -33.02 44.50 -74.80
CA ASP A 241 -33.17 45.85 -74.23
C ASP A 241 -32.42 46.09 -72.90
N ARG A 242 -31.28 45.41 -72.69
CA ARG A 242 -30.39 45.59 -71.54
C ARG A 242 -29.85 47.01 -71.45
N THR A 243 -29.93 47.61 -70.26
CA THR A 243 -29.39 48.95 -70.01
C THR A 243 -28.59 49.04 -68.73
N MET A 244 -27.65 49.98 -68.68
CA MET A 244 -26.93 50.36 -67.47
C MET A 244 -27.02 51.88 -67.30
N VAL A 245 -27.54 52.32 -66.16
CA VAL A 245 -27.81 53.73 -65.85
C VAL A 245 -26.81 54.22 -64.82
N PHE A 246 -26.09 55.28 -65.17
CA PHE A 246 -25.11 55.99 -64.35
C PHE A 246 -25.74 57.29 -63.89
N THR A 247 -25.87 57.50 -62.59
CA THR A 247 -26.53 58.67 -62.00
C THR A 247 -25.52 59.44 -61.16
N LEU A 248 -25.22 60.67 -61.58
CA LEU A 248 -24.38 61.60 -60.81
C LEU A 248 -25.12 62.08 -59.55
N LEU A 249 -24.37 62.57 -58.56
CA LEU A 249 -24.93 63.08 -57.31
C LEU A 249 -25.89 64.27 -57.52
N ASP A 250 -25.72 65.03 -58.59
CA ASP A 250 -26.59 66.14 -58.99
C ASP A 250 -27.89 65.71 -59.71
N GLY A 251 -28.08 64.41 -59.92
CA GLY A 251 -29.26 63.82 -60.53
C GLY A 251 -29.20 63.65 -62.06
N ARG A 252 -28.11 64.06 -62.73
CA ARG A 252 -27.92 63.76 -64.17
C ARG A 252 -27.72 62.27 -64.39
N THR A 253 -28.45 61.71 -65.36
CA THR A 253 -28.39 60.28 -65.71
C THR A 253 -27.81 60.06 -67.10
N TYR A 254 -26.99 59.02 -67.23
CA TYR A 254 -26.43 58.53 -68.48
C TYR A 254 -26.82 57.07 -68.66
N THR A 255 -27.34 56.70 -69.83
CA THR A 255 -27.78 55.34 -70.11
C THR A 255 -26.91 54.70 -71.18
N TRP A 256 -26.24 53.61 -70.82
CA TRP A 256 -25.62 52.70 -71.78
C TRP A 256 -26.62 51.62 -72.16
N ASN A 257 -26.98 51.55 -73.45
CA ASN A 257 -27.72 50.43 -74.01
C ASN A 257 -26.72 49.32 -74.37
N ILE A 258 -26.80 48.18 -73.69
CA ILE A 258 -25.88 47.07 -73.91
C ILE A 258 -26.29 46.35 -75.21
N PRO A 259 -25.38 46.16 -76.19
CA PRO A 259 -25.75 45.52 -77.45
C PRO A 259 -26.21 44.07 -77.26
N ASP A 260 -27.27 43.65 -77.96
CA ASP A 260 -27.83 42.28 -77.88
C ASP A 260 -26.81 41.19 -78.23
N ALA A 261 -25.78 41.50 -79.03
CA ALA A 261 -24.69 40.57 -79.35
C ALA A 261 -23.72 40.30 -78.17
N LYS A 262 -23.89 40.97 -77.03
CA LYS A 262 -23.02 40.82 -75.85
C LYS A 262 -23.69 39.96 -74.79
N GLY A 263 -23.15 38.77 -74.56
CA GLY A 263 -23.46 37.95 -73.39
C GLY A 263 -22.45 38.15 -72.27
N PHE A 264 -22.84 37.74 -71.07
CA PHE A 264 -21.95 37.60 -69.92
C PHE A 264 -21.82 36.11 -69.63
N GLU A 265 -20.63 35.54 -69.88
CA GLU A 265 -20.37 34.11 -69.78
C GLU A 265 -19.81 33.75 -68.40
N ALA A 266 -20.16 32.55 -67.90
CA ALA A 266 -19.65 32.02 -66.64
C ALA A 266 -18.12 31.87 -66.70
N GLY A 267 -17.43 32.30 -65.65
CA GLY A 267 -15.97 32.23 -65.55
C GLY A 267 -15.21 33.21 -66.45
N TYR A 268 -15.89 34.23 -67.00
CA TYR A 268 -15.25 35.31 -67.75
C TYR A 268 -15.33 36.65 -67.02
N HIS A 269 -14.29 37.46 -67.20
CA HIS A 269 -14.18 38.84 -66.71
C HIS A 269 -14.24 39.80 -67.89
N SER A 270 -15.27 40.64 -67.91
CA SER A 270 -15.48 41.68 -68.93
C SER A 270 -15.14 43.07 -68.37
N THR A 271 -14.23 43.78 -69.01
CA THR A 271 -13.87 45.17 -68.66
C THR A 271 -14.35 46.14 -69.73
N TYR A 272 -15.02 47.21 -69.30
CA TYR A 272 -15.47 48.30 -70.15
C TYR A 272 -14.95 49.64 -69.64
N SER A 273 -14.43 50.45 -70.56
CA SER A 273 -14.12 51.85 -70.29
C SER A 273 -15.38 52.66 -70.52
N VAL A 274 -15.76 53.44 -69.51
CA VAL A 274 -16.96 54.29 -69.51
C VAL A 274 -16.52 55.73 -69.36
N LYS A 275 -16.84 56.57 -70.33
CA LYS A 275 -16.53 58.00 -70.30
C LYS A 275 -17.81 58.82 -70.28
N LEU A 276 -18.04 59.54 -69.19
CA LEU A 276 -19.18 60.43 -69.03
C LEU A 276 -18.79 61.86 -69.44
N THR A 277 -19.57 62.50 -70.31
CA THR A 277 -19.34 63.89 -70.78
C THR A 277 -20.50 64.79 -70.37
N GLY A 278 -20.40 66.11 -70.57
CA GLY A 278 -21.49 67.04 -70.28
C GLY A 278 -22.80 66.78 -71.05
N TRP A 279 -22.78 65.93 -72.08
CA TRP A 279 -23.89 65.73 -73.02
C TRP A 279 -24.11 64.27 -73.46
N GLY A 280 -23.34 63.30 -72.97
CA GLY A 280 -23.52 61.89 -73.34
C GLY A 280 -22.51 60.94 -72.70
N ILE A 281 -22.62 59.65 -73.04
CA ILE A 281 -21.80 58.55 -72.54
C ILE A 281 -21.12 57.81 -73.70
N GLU A 282 -19.83 57.51 -73.54
CA GLU A 282 -19.07 56.65 -74.45
C GLU A 282 -18.67 55.38 -73.68
N VAL A 283 -19.05 54.20 -74.17
CA VAL A 283 -18.65 52.92 -73.56
C VAL A 283 -17.90 52.08 -74.59
N ASN A 284 -16.65 51.72 -74.28
CA ASN A 284 -15.82 50.90 -75.16
C ASN A 284 -15.34 49.64 -74.41
N PRO A 285 -15.45 48.44 -75.00
CA PRO A 285 -14.88 47.23 -74.41
C PRO A 285 -13.36 47.36 -74.33
N VAL A 286 -12.79 47.09 -73.15
CA VAL A 286 -11.34 47.03 -72.92
C VAL A 286 -10.85 45.60 -73.17
N GLY A 287 -11.57 44.60 -72.66
CA GLY A 287 -11.27 43.19 -72.88
C GLY A 287 -12.28 42.25 -72.24
N VAL A 288 -12.36 41.02 -72.76
CA VAL A 288 -13.04 39.88 -72.12
C VAL A 288 -11.99 38.78 -71.98
N THR A 289 -11.67 38.40 -70.76
CA THR A 289 -10.65 37.39 -70.44
C THR A 289 -11.26 36.31 -69.55
N THR A 290 -10.63 35.15 -69.46
CA THR A 290 -10.96 34.18 -68.41
C THR A 290 -10.80 34.85 -67.04
N TRP A 291 -11.72 34.56 -66.12
CA TRP A 291 -11.66 35.07 -64.76
C TRP A 291 -10.70 34.18 -63.96
N THR A 292 -9.51 34.73 -63.66
CA THR A 292 -8.41 33.97 -63.03
C THR A 292 -7.97 34.53 -61.67
N LYS A 293 -8.56 35.63 -61.19
CA LYS A 293 -8.22 36.33 -59.94
C LYS A 293 -9.43 36.50 -59.03
N GLY A 294 -9.33 36.03 -57.79
CA GLY A 294 -10.21 36.45 -56.69
C GLY A 294 -9.91 37.88 -56.27
N GLY A 295 -10.85 38.52 -55.58
CA GLY A 295 -10.52 39.71 -54.81
C GLY A 295 -9.97 39.28 -53.46
N SER A 296 -8.74 39.67 -53.14
CA SER A 296 -8.28 39.63 -51.75
C SER A 296 -8.88 40.82 -51.00
N SER A 297 -9.55 40.53 -49.91
CA SER A 297 -10.00 41.53 -48.94
C SER A 297 -9.71 41.03 -47.53
N SER A 298 -8.42 40.87 -47.23
CA SER A 298 -7.82 40.78 -45.89
C SER A 298 -8.79 40.91 -44.71
N PHE A 299 -9.53 39.86 -44.33
CA PHE A 299 -10.38 39.85 -43.13
C PHE A 299 -10.68 38.43 -42.59
N GLY A 300 -9.69 37.54 -42.55
CA GLY A 300 -9.76 36.36 -41.68
C GLY A 300 -9.77 36.75 -40.20
N SER A 301 -10.89 36.57 -39.49
CA SER A 301 -10.98 36.98 -38.09
C SER A 301 -10.36 35.93 -37.16
N ASP A 302 -9.29 36.29 -36.45
CA ASP A 302 -8.63 35.46 -35.42
C ASP A 302 -9.59 34.91 -34.34
N TYR A 303 -10.71 35.58 -34.14
CA TYR A 303 -11.79 35.22 -33.24
C TYR A 303 -13.09 35.93 -33.65
N THR A 304 -14.24 35.42 -33.21
CA THR A 304 -15.56 36.08 -33.33
C THR A 304 -16.23 36.22 -31.97
N GLY A 305 -17.38 36.90 -31.92
CA GLY A 305 -18.14 37.19 -30.70
C GLY A 305 -17.59 38.37 -29.90
N ILE A 306 -18.28 38.72 -28.81
CA ILE A 306 -17.97 39.90 -27.98
C ILE A 306 -17.61 39.57 -26.53
N GLY A 307 -17.47 38.27 -26.21
CA GLY A 307 -17.02 37.81 -24.89
C GLY A 307 -18.10 37.84 -23.80
N THR A 308 -19.37 37.81 -24.16
CA THR A 308 -20.50 37.71 -23.21
C THR A 308 -20.99 36.27 -23.09
N VAL A 309 -21.83 35.97 -22.09
CA VAL A 309 -22.39 34.61 -21.91
C VAL A 309 -23.20 34.12 -23.12
N ASP A 310 -23.92 35.02 -23.80
CA ASP A 310 -24.75 34.68 -24.97
C ASP A 310 -23.98 34.76 -26.30
N ASP A 311 -22.80 35.39 -26.28
CA ASP A 311 -21.94 35.62 -27.45
C ASP A 311 -20.47 35.62 -27.00
N PRO A 312 -19.92 34.43 -26.67
CA PRO A 312 -18.56 34.28 -26.15
C PRO A 312 -17.52 34.58 -27.24
N TYR A 313 -16.27 34.82 -26.85
CA TYR A 313 -15.19 34.86 -27.82
C TYR A 313 -14.91 33.46 -28.36
N MET A 314 -15.30 33.21 -29.61
CA MET A 314 -15.04 31.98 -30.34
C MET A 314 -13.65 32.06 -30.96
N ILE A 315 -12.71 31.25 -30.49
CA ILE A 315 -11.28 31.35 -30.81
C ILE A 315 -10.88 30.30 -31.85
N TYR A 316 -10.32 30.76 -32.97
CA TYR A 316 -9.88 29.92 -34.09
C TYR A 316 -8.37 29.75 -34.13
N THR A 317 -7.60 30.82 -33.91
CA THR A 317 -6.14 30.78 -34.18
C THR A 317 -5.32 30.88 -32.90
N ALA A 318 -4.08 30.37 -32.95
CA ALA A 318 -3.09 30.58 -31.88
C ALA A 318 -2.81 32.08 -31.65
N HIS A 319 -2.86 32.88 -32.72
CA HIS A 319 -2.77 34.32 -32.64
C HIS A 319 -3.98 34.93 -31.92
N GLY A 320 -5.20 34.52 -32.26
CA GLY A 320 -6.44 34.96 -31.59
C GLY A 320 -6.47 34.63 -30.11
N LEU A 321 -6.08 33.39 -29.76
CA LEU A 321 -5.96 32.95 -28.37
C LEU A 321 -4.99 33.85 -27.59
N MET A 322 -3.78 34.06 -28.11
CA MET A 322 -2.77 34.90 -27.47
C MET A 322 -3.24 36.37 -27.39
N HIS A 323 -3.74 36.91 -28.50
CA HIS A 323 -4.19 38.30 -28.60
C HIS A 323 -5.34 38.60 -27.64
N LEU A 324 -6.35 37.75 -27.53
CA LEU A 324 -7.48 37.95 -26.62
C LEU A 324 -7.03 37.99 -25.14
N LEU A 325 -6.14 37.08 -24.77
CA LEU A 325 -5.61 37.00 -23.40
C LEU A 325 -4.63 38.14 -23.06
N GLU A 326 -3.94 38.71 -24.05
CA GLU A 326 -3.06 39.89 -23.86
C GLU A 326 -3.81 41.23 -23.91
N THR A 327 -4.73 41.39 -24.87
CA THR A 327 -5.28 42.70 -25.27
C THR A 327 -6.32 43.23 -24.31
N TYR A 328 -7.15 42.36 -23.74
CA TYR A 328 -8.27 42.82 -22.93
C TYR A 328 -7.90 43.17 -21.48
N GLY A 329 -6.72 42.78 -20.98
CA GLY A 329 -6.09 43.22 -19.72
C GLY A 329 -6.85 42.92 -18.41
N SER A 330 -8.17 42.89 -18.46
CA SER A 330 -9.11 42.39 -17.47
C SER A 330 -9.97 41.35 -18.17
N THR A 331 -9.70 40.09 -17.89
CA THR A 331 -10.50 38.94 -18.31
C THR A 331 -11.81 38.82 -17.50
N SER A 332 -12.08 39.80 -16.62
CA SER A 332 -13.15 39.80 -15.63
C SER A 332 -14.53 39.68 -16.28
N GLY A 333 -15.20 38.55 -16.04
CA GLY A 333 -16.57 38.31 -16.52
C GLY A 333 -16.67 38.08 -18.03
N ILE A 334 -15.55 37.80 -18.70
CA ILE A 334 -15.49 37.51 -20.14
C ILE A 334 -15.53 36.00 -20.38
N TYR A 335 -16.25 35.58 -21.42
CA TYR A 335 -16.42 34.19 -21.83
C TYR A 335 -15.60 33.88 -23.09
N TYR A 336 -14.84 32.79 -23.06
CA TYR A 336 -13.97 32.31 -24.14
C TYR A 336 -14.30 30.85 -24.45
N GLU A 337 -14.41 30.51 -25.74
CA GLU A 337 -14.62 29.14 -26.21
C GLU A 337 -13.61 28.78 -27.31
N LEU A 338 -12.99 27.61 -27.22
CA LEU A 338 -12.23 27.04 -28.35
C LEU A 338 -13.20 26.39 -29.34
N VAL A 339 -12.94 26.57 -30.64
CA VAL A 339 -13.74 25.99 -31.72
C VAL A 339 -13.08 24.76 -32.34
N HIS A 340 -11.76 24.64 -32.22
CA HIS A 340 -10.98 23.48 -32.62
C HIS A 340 -9.65 23.41 -31.85
N ASP A 341 -8.88 22.36 -32.07
CA ASP A 341 -7.54 22.21 -31.49
C ASP A 341 -6.60 23.33 -31.99
N ILE A 342 -5.78 23.87 -31.09
CA ILE A 342 -4.86 24.98 -31.37
C ILE A 342 -3.40 24.50 -31.33
N GLU A 343 -2.68 24.63 -32.44
CA GLU A 343 -1.23 24.44 -32.47
C GLU A 343 -0.51 25.72 -32.00
N LEU A 344 -0.21 25.80 -30.70
CA LEU A 344 0.42 26.96 -30.10
C LEU A 344 1.96 26.90 -30.19
N GLY A 345 2.53 25.71 -30.10
CA GLY A 345 3.99 25.53 -30.03
C GLY A 345 4.72 25.97 -31.30
N GLU A 346 4.25 25.51 -32.46
CA GLU A 346 4.84 25.91 -33.75
C GLU A 346 4.60 27.39 -34.05
N TYR A 347 3.42 27.92 -33.68
CA TYR A 347 3.11 29.34 -33.82
C TYR A 347 4.09 30.21 -33.03
N LEU A 348 4.29 29.93 -31.73
CA LEU A 348 5.24 30.69 -30.90
C LEU A 348 6.67 30.60 -31.45
N ALA A 349 7.10 29.42 -31.87
CA ALA A 349 8.46 29.20 -32.38
C ALA A 349 8.72 29.91 -33.71
N THR A 350 7.77 29.83 -34.66
CA THR A 350 7.90 30.43 -36.00
C THR A 350 7.93 31.96 -35.94
N ASN A 351 7.27 32.53 -34.93
CA ASN A 351 7.14 33.97 -34.76
C ASN A 351 8.11 34.56 -33.71
N ASP A 352 8.98 33.74 -33.10
CA ASP A 352 9.90 34.14 -32.02
C ASP A 352 9.16 34.81 -30.84
N LEU A 353 8.02 34.24 -30.47
CA LEU A 353 7.12 34.73 -29.41
C LEU A 353 7.25 33.90 -28.14
N THR A 354 6.93 34.53 -27.01
CA THR A 354 6.85 33.89 -25.70
C THR A 354 5.43 33.99 -25.16
N TRP A 355 4.92 32.91 -24.56
CA TRP A 355 3.61 32.94 -23.93
C TRP A 355 3.57 33.97 -22.76
N PRO A 356 2.55 34.84 -22.71
CA PRO A 356 2.42 35.84 -21.65
C PRO A 356 2.07 35.23 -20.29
N ASN A 357 2.42 35.94 -19.21
CA ASN A 357 1.98 35.55 -17.87
C ASN A 357 0.60 36.15 -17.57
N VAL A 358 -0.45 35.34 -17.72
CA VAL A 358 -1.85 35.78 -17.65
C VAL A 358 -2.43 35.60 -16.25
N VAL A 359 -3.02 36.65 -15.68
CA VAL A 359 -3.94 36.56 -14.54
C VAL A 359 -5.35 36.46 -15.08
N PHE A 360 -5.98 35.30 -14.90
CA PHE A 360 -7.27 34.95 -15.50
C PHE A 360 -8.41 35.08 -14.50
N ASN A 361 -9.42 35.88 -14.86
CA ASN A 361 -10.62 36.20 -14.10
C ASN A 361 -11.92 36.01 -14.93
N GLY A 362 -11.89 35.14 -15.94
CA GLY A 362 -13.00 34.91 -16.86
C GLY A 362 -13.55 33.47 -16.82
N PHE A 363 -14.28 33.11 -17.85
CA PHE A 363 -14.80 31.76 -18.10
C PHE A 363 -14.17 31.23 -19.38
N PHE A 364 -13.37 30.17 -19.29
CA PHE A 364 -12.72 29.54 -20.44
C PHE A 364 -13.24 28.12 -20.62
N ASP A 365 -13.93 27.86 -21.74
CA ASP A 365 -14.40 26.53 -22.11
C ASP A 365 -13.63 26.01 -23.30
N GLY A 366 -12.84 24.96 -23.08
CA GLY A 366 -12.09 24.31 -24.14
C GLY A 366 -12.97 23.50 -25.09
N LYS A 367 -14.24 23.22 -24.77
CA LYS A 367 -15.15 22.36 -25.56
C LYS A 367 -14.55 21.00 -25.93
N SER A 368 -13.66 20.46 -25.09
CA SER A 368 -12.88 19.24 -25.32
C SER A 368 -11.76 19.35 -26.36
N HIS A 369 -11.44 20.56 -26.82
CA HIS A 369 -10.29 20.82 -27.68
C HIS A 369 -9.00 20.95 -26.88
N VAL A 370 -7.89 20.78 -27.58
CA VAL A 370 -6.55 20.87 -26.99
C VAL A 370 -5.76 22.07 -27.49
N VAL A 371 -4.91 22.61 -26.61
CA VAL A 371 -3.84 23.53 -26.97
C VAL A 371 -2.52 22.76 -26.94
N ASN A 372 -1.91 22.59 -28.11
CA ASN A 372 -0.72 21.78 -28.28
C ASN A 372 0.58 22.59 -28.28
N GLY A 373 1.61 22.04 -27.65
CA GLY A 373 2.99 22.48 -27.82
C GLY A 373 3.40 23.71 -27.00
N LEU A 374 2.63 24.07 -25.96
CA LEU A 374 2.93 25.19 -25.06
C LEU A 374 4.37 25.11 -24.53
N ARG A 375 5.16 26.18 -24.72
CA ARG A 375 6.54 26.30 -24.22
C ARG A 375 6.70 27.57 -23.41
N ILE A 376 7.01 27.41 -22.13
CA ILE A 376 7.26 28.52 -21.19
C ILE A 376 8.62 28.32 -20.55
N THR A 377 9.46 29.35 -20.58
CA THR A 377 10.65 29.45 -19.73
C THR A 377 10.64 30.83 -19.08
N SER A 378 10.38 30.87 -17.78
CA SER A 378 10.06 32.13 -17.09
C SER A 378 10.65 32.20 -15.69
N SER A 379 11.10 33.39 -15.30
CA SER A 379 11.52 33.71 -13.93
C SER A 379 10.41 34.39 -13.11
N ALA A 380 9.15 34.35 -13.58
CA ALA A 380 8.03 34.89 -12.84
C ALA A 380 7.77 34.12 -11.53
N ALA A 381 7.05 34.73 -10.61
CA ALA A 381 6.68 34.10 -9.34
C ALA A 381 5.69 32.94 -9.53
N ASN A 382 4.75 33.09 -10.47
CA ASN A 382 3.79 32.07 -10.85
C ASN A 382 3.93 31.81 -12.35
N VAL A 383 4.09 30.55 -12.73
CA VAL A 383 4.36 30.12 -14.10
C VAL A 383 3.36 29.02 -14.49
N GLY A 384 2.69 29.19 -15.63
CA GLY A 384 1.78 28.22 -16.22
C GLY A 384 1.08 28.82 -17.44
N PHE A 385 0.20 28.06 -18.10
CA PHE A 385 -0.66 28.62 -19.16
C PHE A 385 -1.43 29.85 -18.65
N PHE A 386 -1.94 29.75 -17.42
CA PHE A 386 -2.29 30.90 -16.60
C PHE A 386 -1.27 31.05 -15.46
N GLY A 387 -0.82 32.27 -15.19
CA GLY A 387 -0.05 32.55 -13.97
C GLY A 387 -0.90 32.35 -12.73
N MET A 388 -2.14 32.84 -12.79
CA MET A 388 -3.11 32.71 -11.72
C MET A 388 -4.52 32.64 -12.29
N ILE A 389 -5.33 31.72 -11.78
CA ILE A 389 -6.78 31.67 -11.95
C ILE A 389 -7.37 32.25 -10.65
N THR A 390 -8.14 33.33 -10.74
CA THR A 390 -8.72 34.01 -9.57
C THR A 390 -9.98 33.29 -9.06
N ASP A 391 -10.46 33.66 -7.87
CA ASP A 391 -11.57 33.02 -7.15
C ASP A 391 -12.91 32.99 -7.89
N THR A 392 -13.16 33.95 -8.80
CA THR A 392 -14.36 33.96 -9.64
C THR A 392 -14.16 33.37 -11.04
N ALA A 393 -12.95 32.91 -11.38
CA ALA A 393 -12.67 32.34 -12.69
C ALA A 393 -13.05 30.86 -12.78
N THR A 394 -13.40 30.42 -14.00
CA THR A 394 -13.64 29.02 -14.33
C THR A 394 -12.86 28.65 -15.59
N VAL A 395 -12.19 27.50 -15.55
CA VAL A 395 -11.57 26.87 -16.71
C VAL A 395 -12.11 25.45 -16.80
N ASN A 396 -12.79 25.11 -17.89
CA ASN A 396 -13.35 23.79 -18.10
C ASN A 396 -13.03 23.20 -19.48
N ASN A 397 -13.09 21.87 -19.57
CA ASN A 397 -12.98 21.09 -20.81
C ASN A 397 -11.73 21.39 -21.66
N LEU A 398 -10.61 21.74 -21.03
CA LEU A 398 -9.38 22.16 -21.72
C LEU A 398 -8.27 21.12 -21.58
N GLY A 399 -7.73 20.66 -22.71
CA GLY A 399 -6.53 19.85 -22.75
C GLY A 399 -5.29 20.66 -23.11
N LEU A 400 -4.19 20.51 -22.37
CA LEU A 400 -2.88 20.99 -22.78
C LEU A 400 -1.97 19.80 -23.10
N THR A 401 -1.51 19.71 -24.34
CA THR A 401 -0.67 18.60 -24.81
C THR A 401 0.74 19.05 -25.17
N ASN A 402 1.71 18.14 -24.96
CA ASN A 402 3.11 18.38 -25.29
C ASN A 402 3.69 19.66 -24.63
N VAL A 403 3.27 19.95 -23.39
CA VAL A 403 3.72 21.15 -22.69
C VAL A 403 5.17 21.02 -22.24
N VAL A 404 5.90 22.14 -22.25
CA VAL A 404 7.21 22.28 -21.58
C VAL A 404 7.19 23.58 -20.79
N VAL A 405 6.93 23.48 -19.49
CA VAL A 405 6.87 24.63 -18.57
C VAL A 405 8.09 24.59 -17.65
N ARG A 406 8.93 25.62 -17.74
CA ARG A 406 10.18 25.75 -16.99
C ARG A 406 10.21 27.02 -16.16
N GLY A 407 10.22 26.89 -14.85
CA GLY A 407 10.50 28.00 -13.95
C GLY A 407 11.99 28.14 -13.65
N THR A 408 12.51 29.37 -13.67
CA THR A 408 13.97 29.67 -13.57
C THR A 408 14.30 30.74 -12.53
N ASN A 409 13.35 31.10 -11.67
CA ASN A 409 13.54 32.14 -10.68
C ASN A 409 14.54 31.67 -9.60
N THR A 410 15.55 32.49 -9.31
CA THR A 410 16.60 32.20 -8.30
C THR A 410 16.47 33.06 -7.05
N GLY A 411 15.45 33.93 -6.99
CA GLY A 411 15.22 34.93 -5.95
C GLY A 411 14.41 34.47 -4.74
N GLY A 412 13.99 33.20 -4.67
CA GLY A 412 13.17 32.63 -3.60
C GLY A 412 12.29 31.48 -4.09
N SER A 413 11.34 31.02 -3.27
CA SER A 413 10.32 30.05 -3.71
C SER A 413 9.42 30.67 -4.78
N TYR A 414 9.05 29.88 -5.79
CA TYR A 414 8.14 30.25 -6.87
C TYR A 414 7.35 29.01 -7.32
N ILE A 415 6.27 29.25 -8.06
CA ILE A 415 5.21 28.29 -8.29
C ILE A 415 5.12 28.00 -9.79
N VAL A 416 5.05 26.72 -10.15
CA VAL A 416 5.03 26.25 -11.53
C VAL A 416 3.91 25.22 -11.67
N GLY A 417 2.99 25.45 -12.61
CA GLY A 417 2.00 24.46 -13.01
C GLY A 417 1.87 24.39 -14.52
N GLY A 418 1.36 23.28 -15.03
CA GLY A 418 1.09 23.12 -16.45
C GLY A 418 -0.02 24.06 -16.93
N LEU A 419 -1.20 23.94 -16.30
CA LEU A 419 -2.36 24.78 -16.58
C LEU A 419 -2.32 26.10 -15.81
N ALA A 420 -2.04 26.05 -14.51
CA ALA A 420 -1.99 27.27 -13.69
C ALA A 420 -0.83 27.27 -12.70
N GLY A 421 -0.16 28.41 -12.54
CA GLY A 421 0.72 28.61 -11.40
C GLY A 421 -0.07 28.49 -10.09
N VAL A 422 -1.05 29.37 -9.90
CA VAL A 422 -1.96 29.35 -8.74
C VAL A 422 -3.41 29.22 -9.21
N ASN A 423 -4.18 28.34 -8.57
CA ASN A 423 -5.63 28.24 -8.74
C ASN A 423 -6.36 28.69 -7.47
N MET A 424 -7.16 29.75 -7.56
CA MET A 424 -8.14 30.15 -6.55
C MET A 424 -9.58 29.91 -7.01
N GLY A 425 -9.79 29.65 -8.31
CA GLY A 425 -11.11 29.46 -8.93
C GLY A 425 -11.46 27.98 -9.14
N MET A 426 -12.23 27.70 -10.19
CA MET A 426 -12.66 26.35 -10.55
C MET A 426 -11.93 25.83 -11.79
N ILE A 427 -11.34 24.65 -11.67
CA ILE A 427 -10.81 23.86 -12.77
C ILE A 427 -11.60 22.56 -12.85
N GLU A 428 -12.19 22.28 -14.01
CA GLU A 428 -13.05 21.11 -14.21
C GLU A 428 -12.77 20.45 -15.56
N ASP A 429 -12.78 19.12 -15.65
CA ASP A 429 -12.62 18.40 -16.93
C ASP A 429 -11.36 18.78 -17.73
N CYS A 430 -10.27 19.12 -17.05
CA CYS A 430 -9.03 19.58 -17.67
C CYS A 430 -7.92 18.52 -17.60
N PHE A 431 -7.00 18.53 -18.56
CA PHE A 431 -5.82 17.67 -18.49
C PHE A 431 -4.54 18.33 -19.02
N VAL A 432 -3.39 17.91 -18.49
CA VAL A 432 -2.06 18.37 -18.94
C VAL A 432 -1.13 17.19 -19.17
N SER A 433 -0.48 17.16 -20.34
CA SER A 433 0.60 16.20 -20.65
C SER A 433 1.87 16.93 -21.12
N GLY A 434 3.03 16.39 -20.75
CA GLY A 434 4.34 16.97 -21.07
C GLY A 434 5.28 17.03 -19.87
N HIS A 435 6.02 18.12 -19.74
CA HIS A 435 7.04 18.32 -18.70
C HIS A 435 6.81 19.63 -17.96
N VAL A 436 6.74 19.56 -16.63
CA VAL A 436 6.69 20.71 -15.73
C VAL A 436 7.90 20.64 -14.82
N GLU A 437 8.81 21.60 -14.94
CA GLU A 437 10.05 21.61 -14.15
C GLU A 437 10.39 22.99 -13.59
N GLY A 438 10.96 22.98 -12.39
CA GLY A 438 11.66 24.12 -11.82
C GLY A 438 12.95 23.68 -11.15
N ASP A 439 13.74 24.67 -10.72
CA ASP A 439 14.96 24.42 -9.96
C ASP A 439 14.66 23.95 -8.51
N GLY A 440 15.71 23.84 -7.70
CA GLY A 440 15.62 23.33 -6.33
C GLY A 440 14.82 24.18 -5.35
N THR A 441 14.19 25.28 -5.79
CA THR A 441 13.31 26.14 -4.97
C THR A 441 11.85 26.17 -5.46
N ALA A 442 11.54 25.51 -6.58
CA ALA A 442 10.21 25.54 -7.19
C ALA A 442 9.16 24.65 -6.50
N TYR A 443 7.91 25.10 -6.46
CA TYR A 443 6.75 24.27 -6.17
C TYR A 443 6.07 23.92 -7.49
N ALA A 444 6.29 22.70 -7.97
CA ALA A 444 5.88 22.26 -9.29
C ALA A 444 4.74 21.24 -9.21
N GLY A 445 3.64 21.49 -9.92
CA GLY A 445 2.56 20.52 -10.08
C GLY A 445 2.21 20.29 -11.54
N GLY A 446 1.82 19.05 -11.88
CA GLY A 446 1.56 18.68 -13.27
C GLY A 446 0.40 19.45 -13.88
N LEU A 447 -0.68 19.67 -13.12
CA LEU A 447 -1.82 20.50 -13.51
C LEU A 447 -1.67 21.91 -12.96
N VAL A 448 -1.53 22.07 -11.63
CA VAL A 448 -1.39 23.37 -10.98
C VAL A 448 -0.21 23.41 -10.02
N GLY A 449 0.46 24.55 -9.86
CA GLY A 449 1.50 24.68 -8.85
C GLY A 449 0.93 24.68 -7.43
N MET A 450 0.00 25.61 -7.15
CA MET A 450 -0.73 25.69 -5.88
C MET A 450 -2.24 25.75 -6.11
N ASN A 451 -3.00 24.98 -5.32
CA ASN A 451 -4.45 24.97 -5.33
C ASN A 451 -5.02 25.52 -4.02
N GLY A 452 -5.71 26.66 -4.09
CA GLY A 452 -6.58 27.20 -3.03
C GLY A 452 -8.07 27.22 -3.43
N GLY A 453 -8.36 26.92 -4.70
CA GLY A 453 -9.71 26.77 -5.23
C GLY A 453 -10.13 25.30 -5.35
N VAL A 454 -10.88 25.01 -6.40
CA VAL A 454 -11.49 23.71 -6.65
C VAL A 454 -10.93 23.07 -7.92
N ILE A 455 -10.57 21.79 -7.84
CA ILE A 455 -10.22 20.95 -8.99
C ILE A 455 -11.14 19.73 -9.02
N ARG A 456 -11.86 19.52 -10.13
CA ARG A 456 -12.76 18.38 -10.33
C ARG A 456 -12.48 17.66 -11.64
N ASN A 457 -12.67 16.34 -11.65
CA ASN A 457 -12.58 15.48 -12.83
C ASN A 457 -11.38 15.78 -13.76
N SER A 458 -10.23 16.10 -13.17
CA SER A 458 -9.07 16.59 -13.93
C SER A 458 -7.90 15.62 -13.86
N THR A 459 -7.05 15.65 -14.89
CA THR A 459 -5.99 14.66 -15.06
C THR A 459 -4.59 15.25 -15.25
N GLY A 460 -3.64 14.79 -14.43
CA GLY A 460 -2.21 15.05 -14.62
C GLY A 460 -1.50 13.91 -15.36
N TYR A 461 -0.95 14.19 -16.54
CA TYR A 461 -0.09 13.26 -17.30
C TYR A 461 1.39 13.70 -17.35
N ALA A 462 1.71 14.86 -16.77
CA ALA A 462 3.03 15.46 -16.89
C ALA A 462 4.08 14.75 -16.01
N MET A 463 5.32 14.73 -16.50
CA MET A 463 6.49 14.50 -15.66
C MET A 463 6.79 15.78 -14.88
N VAL A 464 7.00 15.67 -13.57
CA VAL A 464 7.12 16.84 -12.69
C VAL A 464 8.43 16.83 -11.91
N LYS A 465 9.10 17.98 -11.87
CA LYS A 465 10.33 18.18 -11.10
C LYS A 465 10.33 19.52 -10.36
N GLY A 466 10.61 19.52 -9.06
CA GLY A 466 10.72 20.75 -8.26
C GLY A 466 11.27 20.50 -6.86
N ASN A 467 11.32 21.54 -6.01
CA ASN A 467 11.54 21.39 -4.58
C ASN A 467 10.43 20.56 -3.93
N MET A 468 9.20 20.95 -4.26
CA MET A 468 7.98 20.19 -3.99
C MET A 468 7.40 19.80 -5.35
N ALA A 469 7.11 18.52 -5.55
CA ALA A 469 6.62 18.00 -6.82
C ALA A 469 5.40 17.12 -6.62
N GLY A 470 4.27 17.49 -7.23
CA GLY A 470 3.05 16.69 -7.25
C GLY A 470 2.56 16.44 -8.67
N GLY A 471 2.04 15.24 -8.95
CA GLY A 471 1.53 14.91 -10.28
C GLY A 471 0.33 15.75 -10.71
N LEU A 472 -0.52 16.15 -9.76
CA LEU A 472 -1.63 17.07 -9.99
C LEU A 472 -1.28 18.47 -9.46
N ALA A 473 -0.97 18.59 -8.16
CA ALA A 473 -0.64 19.87 -7.53
C ALA A 473 0.61 19.79 -6.65
N ALA A 474 1.44 20.83 -6.61
CA ALA A 474 2.56 20.85 -5.66
C ALA A 474 2.03 21.03 -4.23
N ILE A 475 1.15 22.02 -4.03
CA ILE A 475 0.52 22.33 -2.74
C ILE A 475 -0.99 22.40 -2.94
N ASN A 476 -1.74 21.72 -2.09
CA ASN A 476 -3.21 21.85 -2.01
C ASN A 476 -3.58 22.65 -0.75
N ASP A 477 -3.22 23.92 -0.75
CA ASP A 477 -3.51 24.92 0.28
C ASP A 477 -3.02 26.29 -0.20
N THR A 478 -3.63 27.35 0.31
CA THR A 478 -3.16 28.73 0.16
C THR A 478 -3.47 29.55 1.41
N ASP A 479 -2.79 30.69 1.60
CA ASP A 479 -3.08 31.61 2.70
C ASP A 479 -4.53 32.14 2.69
N GLU A 480 -5.25 32.02 1.57
CA GLU A 480 -6.59 32.57 1.35
C GLU A 480 -7.70 31.51 1.44
N GLY A 481 -7.36 30.22 1.42
CA GLY A 481 -8.33 29.11 1.47
C GLY A 481 -7.68 27.73 1.27
N ALA A 482 -8.27 26.72 1.91
CA ALA A 482 -7.85 25.32 1.76
C ALA A 482 -8.45 24.74 0.48
N GLY A 483 -7.60 24.21 -0.40
CA GLY A 483 -8.03 23.69 -1.69
C GLY A 483 -8.87 22.41 -1.59
N GLU A 484 -9.74 22.21 -2.58
CA GLU A 484 -10.59 21.02 -2.74
C GLU A 484 -10.21 20.30 -4.04
N ILE A 485 -9.95 19.00 -3.97
CA ILE A 485 -9.69 18.16 -5.13
C ILE A 485 -10.63 16.94 -5.08
N THR A 486 -11.39 16.71 -6.14
CA THR A 486 -12.37 15.62 -6.22
C THR A 486 -12.31 14.91 -7.58
N ASP A 487 -12.60 13.61 -7.60
CA ASP A 487 -12.73 12.80 -8.83
C ASP A 487 -11.55 12.91 -9.81
N SER A 488 -10.35 13.16 -9.32
CA SER A 488 -9.20 13.53 -10.16
C SER A 488 -8.13 12.44 -10.18
N LYS A 489 -7.33 12.40 -11.25
CA LYS A 489 -6.35 11.32 -11.44
C LYS A 489 -4.99 11.79 -11.94
N VAL A 490 -3.95 11.02 -11.63
CA VAL A 490 -2.61 11.19 -12.20
C VAL A 490 -2.16 9.91 -12.86
N ILE A 491 -1.58 10.01 -14.06
CA ILE A 491 -0.91 8.91 -14.76
C ILE A 491 0.44 9.43 -15.28
N ALA A 492 1.54 9.13 -14.58
CA ALA A 492 2.85 9.72 -14.88
C ALA A 492 4.02 8.72 -14.77
N GLU A 493 5.08 8.95 -15.55
CA GLU A 493 6.30 8.13 -15.50
C GLU A 493 7.16 8.47 -14.27
N SER A 494 7.29 9.75 -13.91
CA SER A 494 8.11 10.16 -12.78
C SER A 494 7.70 11.48 -12.16
N ILE A 495 7.70 11.52 -10.83
CA ILE A 495 7.57 12.72 -10.01
C ILE A 495 8.79 12.86 -9.11
N HIS A 496 9.54 13.96 -9.27
CA HIS A 496 10.79 14.21 -8.55
C HIS A 496 10.74 15.46 -7.69
N GLY A 497 10.65 15.28 -6.38
CA GLY A 497 10.82 16.32 -5.39
C GLY A 497 12.26 16.41 -4.89
N VAL A 498 12.74 17.60 -4.56
CA VAL A 498 13.94 17.72 -3.74
C VAL A 498 13.60 17.38 -2.29
N ARG A 499 12.55 18.02 -1.77
CA ARG A 499 12.08 17.91 -0.39
C ARG A 499 10.81 17.09 -0.26
N PHE A 500 9.76 17.39 -1.02
CA PHE A 500 8.50 16.65 -0.99
C PHE A 500 8.13 16.16 -2.38
N ALA A 501 7.74 14.89 -2.47
CA ALA A 501 7.26 14.27 -3.70
C ALA A 501 5.98 13.49 -3.41
N GLY A 502 4.89 13.82 -4.11
CA GLY A 502 3.66 13.05 -4.07
C GLY A 502 3.25 12.65 -5.47
N GLY A 503 2.86 11.40 -5.69
CA GLY A 503 2.34 11.01 -7.00
C GLY A 503 1.13 11.83 -7.42
N PHE A 504 0.33 12.30 -6.46
CA PHE A 504 -0.81 13.19 -6.64
C PHE A 504 -0.50 14.62 -6.17
N VAL A 505 -0.20 14.80 -4.88
CA VAL A 505 0.06 16.12 -4.26
C VAL A 505 1.34 16.08 -3.41
N ALA A 506 2.24 17.06 -3.56
CA ALA A 506 3.46 17.05 -2.74
C ALA A 506 3.18 17.39 -1.27
N ASP A 507 2.36 18.40 -1.02
CA ASP A 507 1.99 18.89 0.30
C ASP A 507 0.49 19.21 0.37
N ASN A 508 -0.25 18.50 1.21
CA ASN A 508 -1.70 18.64 1.33
C ASN A 508 -2.08 19.25 2.68
N SER A 509 -2.76 20.41 2.64
CA SER A 509 -3.51 20.96 3.78
C SER A 509 -4.94 21.36 3.36
N GLY A 510 -5.44 20.73 2.30
CA GLY A 510 -6.80 20.80 1.78
C GLY A 510 -7.49 19.42 1.77
N VAL A 511 -8.71 19.35 1.24
CA VAL A 511 -9.49 18.11 1.18
C VAL A 511 -9.28 17.42 -0.17
N ILE A 512 -9.10 16.09 -0.14
CA ILE A 512 -9.02 15.27 -1.35
C ILE A 512 -10.01 14.10 -1.23
N THR A 513 -10.87 13.91 -2.23
CA THR A 513 -11.80 12.77 -2.29
C THR A 513 -11.77 12.07 -3.65
N ASP A 514 -12.09 10.78 -3.67
CA ASP A 514 -12.37 9.99 -4.89
C ASP A 514 -11.27 10.09 -5.98
N SER A 515 -10.01 10.19 -5.55
CA SER A 515 -8.89 10.53 -6.42
C SER A 515 -7.81 9.46 -6.43
N HIS A 516 -7.07 9.33 -7.52
CA HIS A 516 -6.04 8.29 -7.61
C HIS A 516 -4.78 8.67 -8.39
N ALA A 517 -3.65 8.07 -8.00
CA ALA A 517 -2.38 8.27 -8.68
C ALA A 517 -1.79 6.95 -9.18
N ILE A 518 -1.43 6.90 -10.46
CA ILE A 518 -0.70 5.80 -11.08
C ILE A 518 0.63 6.36 -11.56
N VAL A 519 1.68 6.19 -10.76
CA VAL A 519 2.98 6.81 -11.02
C VAL A 519 4.08 5.77 -10.97
N ARG A 520 4.90 5.64 -12.02
CA ARG A 520 5.94 4.60 -12.01
C ARG A 520 6.97 4.88 -10.92
N ASN A 521 7.52 6.08 -10.84
CA ASN A 521 8.51 6.45 -9.85
C ASN A 521 8.15 7.76 -9.13
N VAL A 522 8.12 7.73 -7.80
CA VAL A 522 8.03 8.94 -6.96
C VAL A 522 9.29 9.02 -6.11
N ASN A 523 10.05 10.11 -6.20
CA ASN A 523 11.25 10.24 -5.39
C ASN A 523 11.54 11.64 -4.83
N SER A 524 12.01 11.62 -3.58
CA SER A 524 12.61 12.77 -2.88
C SER A 524 14.13 12.57 -2.74
N SER A 525 14.93 13.63 -2.84
CA SER A 525 16.41 13.52 -2.91
C SER A 525 17.19 14.01 -1.69
N ILE A 526 16.56 14.68 -0.71
CA ILE A 526 17.25 15.14 0.51
C ILE A 526 17.10 14.18 1.70
N ALA A 527 17.95 14.40 2.70
CA ALA A 527 18.08 13.55 3.88
C ALA A 527 16.83 13.49 4.76
N ASP A 528 15.96 14.48 4.74
CA ASP A 528 14.73 14.60 5.53
C ASP A 528 13.47 14.73 4.66
N GLY A 529 13.58 14.40 3.36
CA GLY A 529 12.49 14.59 2.41
C GLY A 529 11.44 13.48 2.43
N TYR A 530 10.21 13.84 2.05
CA TYR A 530 9.03 12.98 2.12
C TYR A 530 8.61 12.55 0.71
N ALA A 531 8.38 11.25 0.53
CA ALA A 531 7.91 10.68 -0.72
C ALA A 531 6.71 9.76 -0.47
N GLY A 532 5.59 10.06 -1.10
CA GLY A 532 4.40 9.18 -1.07
C GLY A 532 3.89 8.90 -2.48
N GLY A 533 3.46 7.66 -2.73
CA GLY A 533 2.86 7.32 -4.03
C GLY A 533 1.59 8.14 -4.35
N PHE A 534 0.90 8.64 -3.33
CA PHE A 534 -0.20 9.61 -3.45
C PHE A 534 0.22 10.99 -2.95
N VAL A 535 0.63 11.13 -1.69
CA VAL A 535 0.90 12.41 -1.06
C VAL A 535 2.27 12.46 -0.39
N GLY A 536 3.05 13.52 -0.63
CA GLY A 536 4.34 13.67 0.06
C GLY A 536 4.13 13.88 1.57
N ARG A 537 3.40 14.95 1.92
CA ARG A 537 2.95 15.26 3.28
C ARG A 537 1.45 15.53 3.32
N ASN A 538 0.76 14.93 4.28
CA ASN A 538 -0.60 15.32 4.66
C ASN A 538 -0.56 16.08 6.00
N TYR A 539 -1.17 17.26 6.06
CA TYR A 539 -1.17 18.12 7.23
C TYR A 539 -2.60 18.51 7.64
N ASN A 540 -3.10 17.89 8.71
CA ASN A 540 -4.34 18.26 9.40
C ASN A 540 -5.61 18.31 8.54
N ARG A 541 -5.67 17.52 7.44
CA ARG A 541 -6.84 17.41 6.56
C ARG A 541 -7.10 15.99 6.11
N ASP A 542 -8.26 15.82 5.51
CA ASP A 542 -8.82 14.52 5.18
C ASP A 542 -8.55 14.16 3.72
N ILE A 543 -8.11 12.91 3.53
CA ILE A 543 -8.02 12.25 2.23
C ILE A 543 -8.93 11.03 2.28
N THR A 544 -9.99 11.03 1.49
CA THR A 544 -11.01 9.97 1.52
C THR A 544 -11.11 9.28 0.17
N ASP A 545 -11.43 7.97 0.19
CA ASP A 545 -11.73 7.16 -0.99
C ASP A 545 -10.70 7.28 -2.13
N SER A 546 -9.43 7.38 -1.75
CA SER A 546 -8.32 7.65 -2.67
C SER A 546 -7.22 6.59 -2.56
N TYR A 547 -6.54 6.29 -3.67
CA TYR A 547 -5.52 5.24 -3.73
C TYR A 547 -4.33 5.59 -4.64
N ALA A 548 -3.22 4.89 -4.45
CA ALA A 548 -2.04 5.00 -5.31
C ALA A 548 -1.58 3.64 -5.86
N VAL A 549 -1.01 3.68 -7.06
CA VAL A 549 -0.29 2.58 -7.69
C VAL A 549 1.08 3.10 -8.08
N SER A 550 2.13 2.55 -7.48
CA SER A 550 3.50 2.95 -7.78
C SER A 550 4.45 1.76 -7.89
N ASN A 551 5.37 1.80 -8.86
CA ASN A 551 6.41 0.78 -8.96
C ASN A 551 7.49 1.04 -7.91
N ARG A 552 7.93 2.29 -7.75
CA ARG A 552 8.93 2.65 -6.75
C ARG A 552 8.63 3.99 -6.09
N VAL A 553 8.69 4.01 -4.75
CA VAL A 553 8.68 5.23 -3.95
C VAL A 553 9.97 5.31 -3.15
N SER A 554 10.68 6.43 -3.21
CA SER A 554 11.94 6.58 -2.47
C SER A 554 12.12 7.96 -1.85
N GLY A 555 12.52 8.01 -0.58
CA GLY A 555 12.70 9.25 0.16
C GLY A 555 13.31 9.00 1.54
N ALA A 556 13.44 10.02 2.38
CA ALA A 556 13.82 9.77 3.77
C ALA A 556 12.68 9.16 4.58
N TYR A 557 11.47 9.67 4.33
CA TYR A 557 10.21 9.10 4.76
C TYR A 557 9.50 8.66 3.49
N ALA A 558 9.33 7.36 3.32
CA ALA A 558 8.77 6.79 2.09
C ALA A 558 7.54 5.94 2.43
N GLY A 559 6.42 6.23 1.77
CA GLY A 559 5.18 5.44 1.87
C GLY A 559 4.58 5.13 0.51
N GLY A 560 3.98 3.96 0.34
CA GLY A 560 3.23 3.64 -0.88
C GLY A 560 2.08 4.62 -1.17
N PHE A 561 1.50 5.22 -0.12
CA PHE A 561 0.50 6.27 -0.19
C PHE A 561 1.05 7.61 0.29
N ALA A 562 1.45 7.71 1.56
CA ALA A 562 1.93 8.98 2.15
C ALA A 562 3.37 8.88 2.65
N GLY A 563 4.19 9.89 2.36
CA GLY A 563 5.52 9.99 2.98
C GLY A 563 5.41 10.31 4.48
N TYR A 564 4.63 11.34 4.81
CA TYR A 564 4.43 11.82 6.19
C TYR A 564 2.99 12.27 6.43
N ILE A 565 2.43 11.93 7.59
CA ILE A 565 1.14 12.43 8.06
C ILE A 565 1.38 13.20 9.36
N GLU A 566 0.86 14.41 9.43
CA GLU A 566 0.83 15.23 10.64
C GLU A 566 -0.60 15.70 10.89
N ALA A 567 -1.31 14.97 11.74
CA ALA A 567 -2.76 15.09 11.93
C ALA A 567 -3.58 14.86 10.64
N GLY A 568 -4.90 14.90 10.76
CA GLY A 568 -5.85 14.61 9.67
C GLY A 568 -6.21 13.13 9.55
N GLU A 569 -7.15 12.83 8.67
CA GLU A 569 -7.68 11.49 8.43
C GLU A 569 -7.33 10.98 7.03
N ILE A 570 -6.98 9.70 6.91
CA ILE A 570 -6.95 8.98 5.63
C ILE A 570 -7.87 7.78 5.76
N SER A 571 -8.96 7.75 5.00
CA SER A 571 -9.96 6.70 5.15
C SER A 571 -10.65 6.28 3.85
N PHE A 572 -11.22 5.08 3.87
CA PHE A 572 -12.28 4.69 2.95
C PHE A 572 -13.60 4.66 3.70
N LEU A 573 -14.65 5.21 3.09
CA LEU A 573 -15.97 5.17 3.70
C LEU A 573 -16.51 3.72 3.68
N PRO A 574 -17.29 3.27 4.70
CA PRO A 574 -17.76 1.88 4.78
C PRO A 574 -18.58 1.39 3.58
N GLU A 575 -19.22 2.31 2.84
CA GLU A 575 -20.01 1.99 1.65
C GLU A 575 -19.20 2.03 0.34
N SER A 576 -17.99 2.60 0.38
CA SER A 576 -17.14 2.79 -0.79
C SER A 576 -16.45 1.48 -1.19
N PRO A 577 -16.30 1.20 -2.50
CA PRO A 577 -15.57 0.04 -2.96
C PRO A 577 -14.09 0.19 -2.59
N ARG A 578 -13.64 -0.62 -1.62
CA ARG A 578 -12.25 -0.58 -1.14
C ARG A 578 -11.27 -0.94 -2.26
N VAL A 579 -10.35 -0.03 -2.59
CA VAL A 579 -9.27 -0.25 -3.56
C VAL A 579 -7.94 -0.26 -2.83
N ASP A 580 -7.15 -1.30 -3.04
CA ASP A 580 -5.82 -1.40 -2.43
C ASP A 580 -4.86 -0.37 -3.03
N THR A 581 -4.07 0.28 -2.18
CA THR A 581 -2.84 0.94 -2.65
C THR A 581 -1.84 -0.14 -3.05
N ILE A 582 -1.21 0.00 -4.21
CA ILE A 582 -0.25 -0.97 -4.74
C ILE A 582 1.13 -0.32 -4.79
N ALA A 583 2.04 -0.78 -3.94
CA ALA A 583 3.43 -0.36 -3.93
C ALA A 583 4.35 -1.48 -4.45
N GLY A 584 5.21 -1.23 -5.43
CA GLY A 584 6.27 -2.17 -5.76
C GLY A 584 7.32 -2.16 -4.66
N THR A 585 8.33 -1.31 -4.82
CA THR A 585 9.40 -1.09 -3.83
C THR A 585 9.25 0.27 -3.13
N VAL A 586 9.26 0.27 -1.81
CA VAL A 586 9.34 1.48 -0.98
C VAL A 586 10.72 1.53 -0.32
N ASP A 587 11.51 2.56 -0.66
CA ASP A 587 12.86 2.77 -0.13
C ASP A 587 12.90 4.01 0.79
N GLY A 588 12.84 3.78 2.10
CA GLY A 588 12.93 4.85 3.10
C GLY A 588 14.33 4.98 3.68
N ARG A 589 14.96 6.16 3.67
CA ARG A 589 16.26 6.31 4.35
C ARG A 589 16.15 6.20 5.87
N LEU A 590 15.06 6.69 6.45
CA LEU A 590 14.81 6.67 7.90
C LEU A 590 13.56 5.87 8.25
N TYR A 591 12.50 6.03 7.47
CA TYR A 591 11.22 5.37 7.70
C TYR A 591 10.64 4.89 6.37
N ALA A 592 10.28 3.62 6.30
CA ALA A 592 9.67 3.01 5.13
C ALA A 592 8.37 2.29 5.53
N GLY A 593 7.26 2.63 4.87
CA GLY A 593 5.98 1.95 5.04
C GLY A 593 5.38 1.53 3.71
N GLY A 594 4.80 0.34 3.60
CA GLY A 594 4.08 -0.03 2.37
C GLY A 594 2.87 0.87 2.10
N PHE A 595 2.33 1.54 3.12
CA PHE A 595 1.32 2.59 3.00
C PHE A 595 1.86 3.96 3.43
N VAL A 596 2.40 4.09 4.65
CA VAL A 596 2.83 5.39 5.22
C VAL A 596 4.26 5.34 5.74
N GLY A 597 5.10 6.29 5.34
CA GLY A 597 6.45 6.43 5.89
C GLY A 597 6.41 6.69 7.40
N SER A 598 5.78 7.79 7.82
CA SER A 598 5.51 8.04 9.24
C SER A 598 4.17 8.75 9.49
N ASN A 599 3.45 8.29 10.52
CA ASN A 599 2.21 8.85 11.01
C ASN A 599 2.44 9.54 12.37
N LYS A 600 2.17 10.84 12.43
CA LYS A 600 2.21 11.64 13.65
C LYS A 600 0.83 12.23 13.90
N SER A 601 0.17 11.78 14.94
CA SER A 601 -1.17 12.23 15.36
C SER A 601 -2.27 12.10 14.29
N GLY A 602 -2.08 11.28 13.24
CA GLY A 602 -3.05 11.08 12.17
C GLY A 602 -3.92 9.84 12.39
N SER A 603 -5.14 9.88 11.86
CA SER A 603 -6.08 8.76 11.83
C SER A 603 -6.01 8.06 10.47
N ILE A 604 -5.88 6.73 10.47
CA ILE A 604 -5.92 5.91 9.26
C ILE A 604 -6.98 4.82 9.47
N GLU A 605 -8.01 4.79 8.63
CA GLU A 605 -9.15 3.89 8.83
C GLU A 605 -9.55 3.18 7.53
N ASN A 606 -9.86 1.88 7.60
CA ASN A 606 -10.41 1.13 6.48
C ASN A 606 -9.51 1.12 5.23
N VAL A 607 -8.18 1.21 5.36
CA VAL A 607 -7.27 1.22 4.19
C VAL A 607 -6.45 -0.05 4.05
N SER A 608 -6.11 -0.42 2.81
CA SER A 608 -5.34 -1.63 2.52
C SER A 608 -4.21 -1.34 1.54
N THR A 609 -3.06 -1.97 1.76
CA THR A 609 -1.89 -1.89 0.88
C THR A 609 -1.38 -3.26 0.48
N VAL A 610 -0.95 -3.37 -0.79
CA VAL A 610 -0.26 -4.53 -1.35
C VAL A 610 1.15 -4.10 -1.75
N PHE A 611 2.17 -4.80 -1.25
CA PHE A 611 3.57 -4.46 -1.50
C PHE A 611 4.45 -5.62 -2.02
N ASP A 612 5.47 -5.29 -2.82
CA ASP A 612 6.57 -6.22 -3.11
C ASP A 612 7.66 -6.09 -2.04
N ARG A 613 8.24 -4.90 -1.84
CA ARG A 613 9.36 -4.70 -0.92
C ARG A 613 9.23 -3.39 -0.17
N VAL A 614 9.44 -3.43 1.14
CA VAL A 614 9.58 -2.23 1.98
C VAL A 614 10.93 -2.29 2.67
N VAL A 615 11.83 -1.37 2.30
CA VAL A 615 13.24 -1.44 2.69
C VAL A 615 13.67 -0.10 3.26
N THR A 616 14.46 -0.14 4.34
CA THR A 616 15.22 1.05 4.75
C THR A 616 16.67 1.02 4.28
N THR A 617 17.14 2.17 3.78
CA THR A 617 18.48 2.31 3.20
C THR A 617 19.51 2.92 4.14
N GLY A 618 19.09 3.31 5.35
CA GLY A 618 19.98 3.77 6.39
C GLY A 618 19.27 4.00 7.72
N TYR A 619 19.96 4.65 8.64
CA TYR A 619 19.45 5.07 9.94
C TYR A 619 20.29 6.24 10.48
N ASN A 620 19.82 6.87 11.55
CA ASN A 620 20.55 7.84 12.35
C ASN A 620 20.98 7.18 13.67
N SER A 621 22.28 7.02 13.89
CA SER A 621 22.82 6.38 15.10
C SER A 621 22.51 7.10 16.42
N SER A 622 22.02 8.34 16.37
CA SER A 622 21.56 9.10 17.53
C SER A 622 20.07 8.96 17.85
N ASP A 623 19.28 8.31 16.98
CA ASP A 623 17.84 8.13 17.16
C ASP A 623 17.43 6.67 16.92
N SER A 624 17.06 6.00 18.01
CA SER A 624 16.68 4.58 18.03
C SER A 624 15.41 4.25 17.26
N HIS A 625 14.65 5.25 16.80
CA HIS A 625 13.43 5.03 16.00
C HIS A 625 13.70 5.04 14.50
N THR A 626 14.90 5.42 14.05
CA THR A 626 15.20 5.48 12.61
C THR A 626 15.68 4.15 12.05
N GLY A 627 15.69 4.02 10.72
CA GLY A 627 15.93 2.72 10.08
C GLY A 627 14.78 1.75 10.32
N SER A 628 13.56 2.29 10.35
CA SER A 628 12.35 1.55 10.68
C SER A 628 11.52 1.22 9.45
N ALA A 629 11.20 -0.06 9.28
CA ALA A 629 10.44 -0.58 8.16
C ALA A 629 9.19 -1.33 8.63
N GLY A 630 8.04 -1.03 8.02
CA GLY A 630 6.80 -1.75 8.23
C GLY A 630 6.08 -2.01 6.91
N GLY A 631 5.48 -3.19 6.72
CA GLY A 631 4.68 -3.47 5.52
C GLY A 631 3.49 -2.52 5.34
N PHE A 632 3.05 -1.87 6.42
CA PHE A 632 2.05 -0.80 6.40
C PHE A 632 2.66 0.56 6.76
N VAL A 633 3.25 0.71 7.95
CA VAL A 633 3.75 1.99 8.45
C VAL A 633 5.19 1.91 8.97
N GLY A 634 6.05 2.85 8.60
CA GLY A 634 7.42 2.90 9.14
C GLY A 634 7.44 3.24 10.63
N ARG A 635 6.75 4.32 11.03
CA ARG A 635 6.55 4.71 12.43
C ARG A 635 5.19 5.38 12.66
N SER A 636 4.44 4.93 13.65
CA SER A 636 3.23 5.56 14.17
C SER A 636 3.49 6.08 15.59
N PHE A 637 3.26 7.37 15.85
CA PHE A 637 3.60 7.95 17.16
C PHE A 637 2.72 9.12 17.57
N ASN A 638 2.73 9.44 18.87
CA ASN A 638 1.90 10.45 19.53
C ASN A 638 0.44 9.97 19.75
N SER A 639 -0.15 10.36 20.88
CA SER A 639 -1.50 9.99 21.34
C SER A 639 -2.66 10.23 20.34
N GLY A 640 -2.48 11.09 19.35
CA GLY A 640 -3.48 11.28 18.27
C GLY A 640 -3.40 10.23 17.16
N SER A 641 -2.34 9.41 17.11
CA SER A 641 -2.14 8.43 16.04
C SER A 641 -3.00 7.20 16.27
N SER A 642 -3.82 6.87 15.28
CA SER A 642 -4.64 5.67 15.26
C SER A 642 -4.61 5.01 13.89
N ILE A 643 -4.53 3.69 13.88
CA ILE A 643 -4.65 2.87 12.67
C ILE A 643 -5.69 1.79 12.96
N VAL A 644 -6.80 1.82 12.23
CA VAL A 644 -7.97 0.99 12.51
C VAL A 644 -8.43 0.30 11.22
N ASP A 645 -8.89 -0.95 11.34
CA ASP A 645 -9.50 -1.72 10.24
C ASP A 645 -8.64 -1.81 8.97
N SER A 646 -7.31 -1.83 9.14
CA SER A 646 -6.36 -1.64 8.05
C SER A 646 -5.46 -2.85 7.81
N SER A 647 -5.02 -3.04 6.57
CA SER A 647 -4.29 -4.25 6.18
C SER A 647 -3.08 -4.03 5.27
N ALA A 648 -2.07 -4.88 5.44
CA ALA A 648 -0.88 -4.94 4.61
C ALA A 648 -0.70 -6.35 4.04
N LYS A 649 -0.44 -6.47 2.73
CA LYS A 649 -0.32 -7.78 2.06
C LYS A 649 0.93 -7.84 1.18
N GLY A 650 1.71 -8.91 1.32
CA GLY A 650 2.78 -9.22 0.39
C GLY A 650 2.22 -9.73 -0.95
N ARG A 651 2.74 -9.25 -2.08
CA ARG A 651 2.38 -9.74 -3.42
C ARG A 651 2.72 -11.23 -3.67
N GLY A 652 3.68 -11.81 -2.94
CA GLY A 652 4.00 -13.24 -3.05
C GLY A 652 5.26 -13.65 -2.28
N ALA A 653 5.87 -14.78 -2.67
CA ALA A 653 7.04 -15.34 -1.99
C ALA A 653 8.28 -14.42 -1.94
N SER A 654 8.38 -13.45 -2.85
CA SER A 654 9.47 -12.47 -2.85
C SER A 654 9.19 -11.27 -1.94
N SER A 655 8.04 -11.24 -1.26
CA SER A 655 7.67 -10.09 -0.44
C SER A 655 8.59 -9.95 0.76
N LEU A 656 9.07 -8.73 0.97
CA LEU A 656 10.14 -8.45 1.93
C LEU A 656 9.85 -7.17 2.72
N VAL A 657 10.01 -7.24 4.04
CA VAL A 657 10.21 -6.05 4.89
C VAL A 657 11.61 -6.11 5.50
N GLU A 658 12.43 -5.10 5.20
CA GLU A 658 13.84 -5.08 5.59
C GLU A 658 14.20 -3.74 6.24
N GLY A 659 14.69 -3.78 7.49
CA GLY A 659 15.03 -2.58 8.24
C GLY A 659 16.42 -2.59 8.88
N TRP A 660 16.91 -1.44 9.33
CA TRP A 660 18.19 -1.37 10.05
C TRP A 660 18.03 -1.56 11.56
N MET A 661 17.02 -0.94 12.19
CA MET A 661 16.86 -0.96 13.66
C MET A 661 15.55 -1.58 14.12
N ASN A 662 14.41 -1.14 13.57
CA ASN A 662 13.08 -1.62 13.98
C ASN A 662 12.33 -2.14 12.75
N VAL A 663 12.00 -3.42 12.74
CA VAL A 663 11.38 -4.06 11.57
C VAL A 663 10.11 -4.76 12.01
N GLY A 664 8.98 -4.44 11.38
CA GLY A 664 7.72 -5.13 11.61
C GLY A 664 7.08 -5.58 10.31
N GLY A 665 6.38 -6.71 10.29
CA GLY A 665 5.55 -7.07 9.14
C GLY A 665 4.50 -6.00 8.84
N PHE A 666 3.88 -5.41 9.88
CA PHE A 666 2.92 -4.32 9.74
C PHE A 666 3.56 -2.95 10.03
N ALA A 667 4.18 -2.76 11.20
CA ALA A 667 4.74 -1.49 11.63
C ALA A 667 6.19 -1.59 12.10
N GLY A 668 7.07 -0.68 11.65
CA GLY A 668 8.43 -0.61 12.23
C GLY A 668 8.39 -0.22 13.71
N VAL A 669 7.65 0.85 14.02
CA VAL A 669 7.50 1.41 15.37
C VAL A 669 6.04 1.82 15.63
N ASN A 670 5.54 1.56 16.83
CA ASN A 670 4.30 2.11 17.37
C ASN A 670 4.60 2.68 18.78
N ASP A 671 4.58 4.00 18.96
CA ASP A 671 5.03 4.63 20.21
C ASP A 671 4.24 5.87 20.68
N ASP A 672 4.53 6.36 21.90
CA ASP A 672 4.07 7.65 22.44
C ASP A 672 2.53 7.84 22.43
N GLY A 673 1.78 6.81 22.82
CA GLY A 673 0.33 6.82 22.91
C GLY A 673 -0.40 6.40 21.63
N ALA A 674 0.31 6.02 20.57
CA ALA A 674 -0.30 5.54 19.33
C ALA A 674 -1.07 4.22 19.53
N SER A 675 -2.09 4.00 18.70
CA SER A 675 -2.96 2.82 18.74
C SER A 675 -3.05 2.12 17.39
N ILE A 676 -3.09 0.79 17.42
CA ILE A 676 -3.36 -0.07 16.26
C ILE A 676 -4.47 -1.05 16.65
N GLU A 677 -5.61 -1.00 15.96
CA GLU A 677 -6.81 -1.78 16.29
C GLU A 677 -7.33 -2.50 15.05
N ASN A 678 -7.70 -3.78 15.20
CA ASN A 678 -8.27 -4.61 14.12
C ASN A 678 -7.47 -4.56 12.80
N CYS A 679 -6.13 -4.61 12.92
CA CYS A 679 -5.23 -4.52 11.78
C CYS A 679 -4.54 -5.85 11.51
N PHE A 680 -4.15 -6.08 10.25
CA PHE A 680 -3.47 -7.32 9.90
C PHE A 680 -2.41 -7.22 8.81
N VAL A 681 -1.45 -8.14 8.86
CA VAL A 681 -0.46 -8.36 7.79
C VAL A 681 -0.42 -9.82 7.32
N GLU A 682 -0.44 -10.01 6.00
CA GLU A 682 -0.37 -11.33 5.35
C GLU A 682 0.84 -11.41 4.40
N MET A 683 1.85 -12.19 4.78
CA MET A 683 3.03 -12.54 3.98
C MET A 683 3.44 -14.02 4.24
N PRO A 684 2.57 -15.02 4.02
CA PRO A 684 2.81 -16.41 4.41
C PRO A 684 4.02 -17.06 3.72
N GLU A 685 4.42 -16.54 2.55
CA GLU A 685 5.64 -16.98 1.85
C GLU A 685 6.72 -15.88 1.85
N GLY A 686 6.45 -14.74 2.51
CA GLY A 686 7.34 -13.59 2.56
C GLY A 686 8.21 -13.57 3.81
N LYS A 687 9.08 -12.56 3.86
CA LYS A 687 10.16 -12.48 4.83
C LYS A 687 10.22 -11.12 5.52
N VAL A 688 10.46 -11.14 6.84
CA VAL A 688 10.82 -9.97 7.64
C VAL A 688 12.26 -10.13 8.11
N THR A 689 13.13 -9.17 7.80
CA THR A 689 14.57 -9.29 8.05
C THR A 689 15.25 -7.94 8.25
N ILE A 690 16.56 -7.96 8.37
CA ILE A 690 17.40 -6.82 8.70
C ILE A 690 18.47 -6.56 7.65
N ALA A 691 18.70 -5.28 7.38
CA ALA A 691 19.60 -4.81 6.34
C ALA A 691 21.09 -4.94 6.69
N GLY A 692 21.44 -5.03 7.98
CA GLY A 692 22.82 -5.17 8.41
C GLY A 692 23.06 -4.91 9.89
N GLU A 693 24.34 -4.83 10.27
CA GLU A 693 24.78 -4.74 11.66
C GLU A 693 24.63 -3.34 12.27
N VAL A 694 23.84 -3.26 13.34
CA VAL A 694 23.72 -2.09 14.23
C VAL A 694 23.64 -2.54 15.69
N MET A 695 23.92 -1.65 16.65
CA MET A 695 23.98 -2.02 18.08
C MET A 695 22.64 -2.48 18.68
N LEU A 696 21.51 -2.01 18.14
CA LEU A 696 20.17 -2.30 18.65
C LEU A 696 19.28 -2.72 17.48
N VAL A 697 18.79 -3.95 17.51
CA VAL A 697 17.93 -4.52 16.48
C VAL A 697 16.68 -5.12 17.11
N ARG A 698 15.52 -4.76 16.59
CA ARG A 698 14.20 -5.20 17.07
C ARG A 698 13.36 -5.63 15.87
N ILE A 699 12.96 -6.89 15.84
CA ILE A 699 12.24 -7.50 14.70
C ILE A 699 10.96 -8.12 15.23
N GLY A 700 9.82 -7.73 14.66
CA GLY A 700 8.51 -8.29 14.94
C GLY A 700 7.83 -8.81 13.67
N GLY A 701 7.07 -9.88 13.75
CA GLY A 701 6.19 -10.25 12.63
C GLY A 701 5.02 -9.27 12.43
N PHE A 702 4.65 -8.50 13.46
CA PHE A 702 3.68 -7.41 13.35
C PHE A 702 4.33 -6.04 13.60
N VAL A 703 4.90 -5.80 14.80
CA VAL A 703 5.55 -4.53 15.17
C VAL A 703 6.99 -4.74 15.63
N GLY A 704 7.94 -3.97 15.09
CA GLY A 704 9.34 -4.03 15.54
C GLY A 704 9.52 -3.54 16.98
N TYR A 705 9.07 -2.31 17.25
CA TYR A 705 9.17 -1.66 18.56
C TYR A 705 7.84 -1.07 19.02
N LEU A 706 7.37 -1.50 20.20
CA LEU A 706 6.16 -1.03 20.86
C LEU A 706 6.52 -0.32 22.17
N ASN A 707 6.21 0.97 22.30
CA ASN A 707 6.54 1.74 23.49
C ASN A 707 5.45 2.75 23.89
N SER A 708 4.89 2.59 25.08
CA SER A 708 3.82 3.45 25.62
C SER A 708 2.63 3.54 24.67
N ALA A 709 2.24 2.41 24.06
CA ALA A 709 1.31 2.34 22.94
C ALA A 709 0.49 1.04 22.97
N THR A 710 -0.61 0.99 22.21
CA THR A 710 -1.58 -0.12 22.28
C THR A 710 -1.74 -0.86 20.97
N ILE A 711 -1.98 -2.17 21.07
CA ILE A 711 -2.41 -3.03 19.96
C ILE A 711 -3.60 -3.87 20.41
N SER A 712 -4.68 -3.90 19.65
CA SER A 712 -5.87 -4.72 19.92
C SER A 712 -6.39 -5.41 18.68
N ASP A 713 -6.95 -6.61 18.87
CA ASP A 713 -7.71 -7.37 17.86
C ASP A 713 -6.95 -7.56 16.52
N SER A 714 -5.61 -7.59 16.57
CA SER A 714 -4.75 -7.54 15.39
C SER A 714 -4.02 -8.85 15.17
N TRP A 715 -3.63 -9.15 13.92
CA TRP A 715 -2.96 -10.42 13.63
C TRP A 715 -1.91 -10.36 12.53
N THR A 716 -0.99 -11.32 12.55
CA THR A 716 0.07 -11.47 11.54
C THR A 716 0.17 -12.92 11.06
N ASP A 717 0.44 -13.09 9.77
CA ASP A 717 0.78 -14.37 9.11
C ASP A 717 2.01 -14.16 8.23
N ILE A 718 3.18 -14.62 8.68
CA ILE A 718 4.48 -14.41 8.04
C ILE A 718 5.17 -15.76 7.84
N GLY A 719 5.75 -16.00 6.66
CA GLY A 719 6.56 -17.19 6.43
C GLY A 719 7.82 -17.20 7.28
N GLU A 720 8.70 -16.22 7.07
CA GLU A 720 10.02 -16.21 7.70
C GLU A 720 10.32 -14.90 8.43
N ILE A 721 10.75 -15.01 9.69
CA ILE A 721 11.46 -13.93 10.40
C ILE A 721 12.92 -14.34 10.50
N ASP A 722 13.81 -13.59 9.84
CA ASP A 722 15.23 -13.92 9.77
C ASP A 722 16.11 -12.81 10.32
N ALA A 723 16.85 -13.16 11.37
CA ALA A 723 17.85 -12.33 12.00
C ALA A 723 19.27 -12.92 11.92
N GLU A 724 19.55 -13.83 10.96
CA GLU A 724 20.84 -14.54 10.89
C GLU A 724 22.02 -13.71 10.36
N THR A 725 21.76 -12.56 9.73
CA THR A 725 22.76 -11.74 9.02
C THR A 725 23.72 -10.94 9.92
N LEU A 726 23.68 -11.12 11.25
CA LEU A 726 24.45 -10.33 12.23
C LEU A 726 25.65 -11.09 12.80
N VAL A 727 26.82 -10.44 12.84
CA VAL A 727 28.02 -10.94 13.54
C VAL A 727 28.28 -10.14 14.81
N THR A 728 28.00 -10.77 15.95
CA THR A 728 28.55 -10.54 17.31
C THR A 728 28.87 -9.10 17.73
N ARG A 729 27.86 -8.26 18.02
CA ARG A 729 28.04 -7.09 18.92
C ARG A 729 26.79 -6.37 19.45
N SER A 730 25.58 -6.89 19.26
CA SER A 730 24.34 -6.11 19.38
C SER A 730 23.35 -6.66 20.42
N LEU A 731 22.43 -5.81 20.90
CA LEU A 731 21.18 -6.30 21.50
C LEU A 731 20.23 -6.64 20.36
N LEU A 732 19.82 -7.90 20.28
CA LEU A 732 18.91 -8.40 19.27
C LEU A 732 17.63 -8.93 19.95
N SER A 733 16.48 -8.39 19.54
CA SER A 733 15.16 -8.81 20.03
C SER A 733 14.28 -9.22 18.86
N VAL A 734 13.85 -10.47 18.83
CA VAL A 734 13.09 -11.08 17.74
C VAL A 734 11.80 -11.67 18.29
N GLY A 735 10.67 -11.19 17.79
CA GLY A 735 9.33 -11.65 18.19
C GLY A 735 8.46 -12.02 17.00
N GLY A 736 7.66 -13.07 17.12
CA GLY A 736 6.68 -13.39 16.08
C GLY A 736 5.58 -12.34 15.90
N PHE A 737 5.26 -11.58 16.94
CA PHE A 737 4.33 -10.44 16.90
C PHE A 737 5.07 -9.12 17.13
N VAL A 738 5.69 -8.96 18.31
CA VAL A 738 6.40 -7.74 18.72
C VAL A 738 7.87 -8.03 18.98
N GLY A 739 8.77 -7.27 18.36
CA GLY A 739 10.21 -7.41 18.65
C GLY A 739 10.55 -7.01 20.08
N LEU A 740 10.23 -5.77 20.47
CA LEU A 740 10.47 -5.23 21.80
C LEU A 740 9.25 -4.46 22.32
N GLN A 741 8.88 -4.73 23.56
CA GLN A 741 7.81 -4.04 24.29
C GLN A 741 8.36 -3.32 25.54
N GLU A 742 8.08 -2.02 25.66
CA GLU A 742 8.45 -1.15 26.80
C GLU A 742 7.31 -0.14 27.09
N GLY A 743 7.44 0.70 28.12
CA GLY A 743 6.58 1.89 28.30
C GLY A 743 5.57 1.86 29.45
N GLY A 744 5.75 0.99 30.44
CA GLY A 744 4.90 0.98 31.63
C GLY A 744 3.53 0.36 31.39
N ASP A 745 2.63 0.66 32.33
CA ASP A 745 1.21 0.28 32.31
C ASP A 745 0.44 0.85 31.11
N THR A 746 1.04 1.76 30.33
CA THR A 746 0.42 2.36 29.13
C THR A 746 0.57 1.48 27.90
N THR A 747 1.41 0.45 27.96
CA THR A 747 1.64 -0.49 26.85
C THR A 747 0.84 -1.76 27.02
N SER A 748 -0.04 -2.05 26.06
CA SER A 748 -0.85 -3.26 26.09
C SER A 748 -1.03 -3.90 24.72
N ILE A 749 -1.09 -5.23 24.71
CA ILE A 749 -1.47 -6.04 23.56
C ILE A 749 -2.67 -6.88 23.98
N THR A 750 -3.78 -6.76 23.26
CA THR A 750 -5.00 -7.50 23.57
C THR A 750 -5.55 -8.25 22.36
N ASN A 751 -6.12 -9.44 22.59
CA ASN A 751 -6.82 -10.24 21.57
C ASN A 751 -6.07 -10.43 20.24
N SER A 752 -4.73 -10.49 20.28
CA SER A 752 -3.90 -10.46 19.06
C SER A 752 -3.20 -11.79 18.77
N THR A 753 -3.01 -12.12 17.49
CA THR A 753 -2.51 -13.44 17.05
C THR A 753 -1.27 -13.34 16.16
N ALA A 754 -0.28 -14.20 16.40
CA ALA A 754 0.86 -14.41 15.51
C ALA A 754 0.84 -15.81 14.91
N VAL A 755 0.99 -15.89 13.59
CA VAL A 755 1.19 -17.12 12.82
C VAL A 755 2.50 -16.98 12.06
N ILE A 756 3.52 -17.76 12.42
CA ILE A 756 4.87 -17.64 11.86
C ILE A 756 5.39 -19.01 11.48
N ASP A 757 5.84 -19.25 10.25
CA ASP A 757 6.39 -20.57 9.90
C ASP A 757 7.78 -20.78 10.52
N THR A 758 8.68 -19.82 10.38
CA THR A 758 10.05 -19.93 10.93
C THR A 758 10.56 -18.64 11.53
N ILE A 759 11.20 -18.76 12.69
CA ILE A 759 11.99 -17.70 13.31
C ILE A 759 13.44 -18.18 13.42
N SER A 760 14.35 -17.49 12.75
CA SER A 760 15.79 -17.76 12.81
C SER A 760 16.56 -16.55 13.36
N SER A 761 17.59 -16.83 14.16
CA SER A 761 18.50 -15.80 14.68
C SER A 761 19.90 -16.37 14.88
N THR A 762 20.92 -15.51 14.80
CA THR A 762 22.31 -15.89 15.10
C THR A 762 22.74 -15.33 16.44
N ASP A 763 23.64 -16.05 17.11
CA ASP A 763 24.23 -15.66 18.38
C ASP A 763 24.71 -14.21 18.45
N SER A 764 24.32 -13.53 19.53
CA SER A 764 24.72 -12.14 19.82
C SER A 764 25.04 -11.94 21.31
N THR A 765 25.60 -10.79 21.66
CA THR A 765 25.94 -10.43 23.06
C THR A 765 24.74 -10.52 23.99
N MET A 766 23.57 -10.04 23.53
CA MET A 766 22.27 -10.20 24.19
C MET A 766 21.25 -10.52 23.11
N LEU A 767 20.56 -11.66 23.28
CA LEU A 767 19.60 -12.17 22.32
C LEU A 767 18.32 -12.58 23.05
N PHE A 768 17.19 -12.08 22.57
CA PHE A 768 15.86 -12.44 23.04
C PHE A 768 15.01 -12.86 21.85
N THR A 769 14.68 -14.14 21.76
CA THR A 769 13.88 -14.69 20.66
C THR A 769 12.60 -15.31 21.20
N GLY A 770 11.45 -14.81 20.75
CA GLY A 770 10.13 -15.27 21.17
C GLY A 770 9.19 -15.52 20.00
N GLY A 771 8.32 -16.51 20.12
CA GLY A 771 7.28 -16.76 19.11
C GLY A 771 6.18 -15.70 19.03
N PHE A 772 6.06 -14.84 20.04
CA PHE A 772 5.15 -13.69 20.07
C PHE A 772 5.89 -12.40 20.40
N VAL A 773 6.65 -12.37 21.49
CA VAL A 773 7.40 -11.18 21.93
C VAL A 773 8.87 -11.50 22.14
N GLY A 774 9.80 -10.73 21.57
CA GLY A 774 11.22 -10.95 21.82
C GLY A 774 11.58 -10.64 23.27
N TYR A 775 11.44 -9.36 23.63
CA TYR A 775 11.71 -8.86 24.98
C TYR A 775 10.56 -7.97 25.46
N MET A 776 10.07 -8.24 26.67
CA MET A 776 9.07 -7.43 27.35
C MET A 776 9.61 -6.95 28.69
N HIS A 777 9.52 -5.64 28.95
CA HIS A 777 9.80 -5.07 30.25
C HIS A 777 8.92 -3.84 30.55
N ASP A 778 9.14 -3.28 31.74
CA ASP A 778 8.46 -2.11 32.29
C ASP A 778 6.94 -2.28 32.33
N SER A 779 6.43 -3.25 33.08
CA SER A 779 5.01 -3.38 33.46
C SER A 779 4.00 -3.43 32.29
N GLY A 780 4.44 -3.95 31.14
CA GLY A 780 3.55 -4.17 30.01
C GLY A 780 2.50 -5.25 30.27
N THR A 781 1.35 -5.14 29.59
CA THR A 781 0.27 -6.15 29.68
C THR A 781 0.07 -6.88 28.35
N ILE A 782 -0.01 -8.21 28.38
CA ILE A 782 -0.59 -9.00 27.30
C ILE A 782 -1.76 -9.80 27.86
N SER A 783 -2.95 -9.56 27.33
CA SER A 783 -4.15 -10.16 27.89
C SER A 783 -5.25 -10.41 26.86
N HIS A 784 -6.21 -11.23 27.27
CA HIS A 784 -7.51 -11.32 26.63
C HIS A 784 -8.47 -10.28 27.24
N ALA A 785 -9.25 -9.58 26.41
CA ALA A 785 -10.29 -8.65 26.84
C ALA A 785 -11.68 -9.08 26.32
N GLY A 786 -12.62 -9.32 27.23
CA GLY A 786 -14.04 -9.55 26.93
C GLY A 786 -14.55 -10.98 27.14
N SER A 787 -15.70 -11.31 26.53
CA SER A 787 -16.32 -12.65 26.54
C SER A 787 -16.09 -13.42 25.23
N SER A 788 -15.16 -12.95 24.40
CA SER A 788 -14.78 -13.55 23.12
C SER A 788 -13.97 -14.83 23.37
N ALA A 789 -14.13 -15.87 22.54
CA ALA A 789 -13.39 -17.12 22.69
C ALA A 789 -11.95 -17.06 22.13
N ILE A 790 -11.48 -15.87 21.72
CA ILE A 790 -10.18 -15.68 21.04
C ILE A 790 -9.16 -15.12 22.02
N TYR A 791 -8.31 -16.00 22.54
CA TYR A 791 -7.15 -15.66 23.35
C TYR A 791 -6.01 -15.12 22.46
N PRO A 792 -5.15 -14.21 22.95
CA PRO A 792 -3.88 -13.97 22.28
C PRO A 792 -3.16 -15.29 22.04
N THR A 793 -2.72 -15.48 20.81
CA THR A 793 -2.24 -16.78 20.35
C THR A 793 -0.94 -16.65 19.58
N ALA A 794 0.05 -17.47 19.93
CA ALA A 794 1.26 -17.66 19.14
C ALA A 794 1.22 -19.04 18.47
N LYS A 795 1.27 -19.08 17.13
CA LYS A 795 1.39 -20.30 16.34
C LYS A 795 2.68 -20.23 15.56
N VAL A 796 3.67 -21.00 15.95
CA VAL A 796 5.00 -20.95 15.36
C VAL A 796 5.39 -22.31 14.79
N GLY A 797 5.96 -22.35 13.59
CA GLY A 797 6.53 -23.58 13.04
C GLY A 797 7.78 -23.99 13.81
N SER A 798 8.91 -23.34 13.55
CA SER A 798 10.17 -23.61 14.28
C SER A 798 10.86 -22.32 14.73
N ILE A 799 11.55 -22.41 15.87
CA ILE A 799 12.43 -21.35 16.36
C ILE A 799 13.85 -21.90 16.43
N THR A 800 14.80 -21.22 15.80
CA THR A 800 16.20 -21.66 15.75
C THR A 800 17.14 -20.50 16.06
N VAL A 801 18.06 -20.72 17.00
CA VAL A 801 19.19 -19.86 17.30
C VAL A 801 20.46 -20.57 16.87
N SER A 802 21.16 -20.07 15.85
CA SER A 802 22.36 -20.68 15.32
C SER A 802 23.63 -20.14 16.00
N GLY A 803 24.61 -21.03 16.23
CA GLY A 803 25.95 -20.67 16.73
C GLY A 803 26.19 -20.84 18.24
N SER A 804 25.18 -21.25 19.01
CA SER A 804 25.19 -21.18 20.47
C SER A 804 25.57 -22.47 21.21
N ASP A 805 26.84 -22.87 21.15
CA ASP A 805 27.43 -23.80 22.14
C ASP A 805 27.95 -23.05 23.40
N SER A 806 27.59 -21.77 23.53
CA SER A 806 28.17 -20.82 24.46
C SER A 806 27.37 -20.72 25.78
N ALA A 807 28.06 -20.91 26.91
CA ALA A 807 27.56 -20.77 28.28
C ALA A 807 27.27 -19.32 28.73
N THR A 808 26.96 -18.41 27.80
CA THR A 808 26.67 -17.00 28.09
C THR A 808 25.21 -16.83 28.47
N THR A 809 24.95 -16.41 29.72
CA THR A 809 23.60 -16.30 30.33
C THR A 809 22.68 -15.22 29.73
N THR A 810 22.98 -14.70 28.54
CA THR A 810 22.35 -13.53 27.91
C THR A 810 21.58 -13.87 26.64
N ILE A 811 21.43 -15.15 26.32
CA ILE A 811 20.64 -15.65 25.19
C ILE A 811 19.40 -16.35 25.74
N HIS A 812 18.22 -15.86 25.37
CA HIS A 812 16.94 -16.33 25.87
C HIS A 812 15.99 -16.63 24.71
N THR A 813 15.42 -17.83 24.70
CA THR A 813 14.57 -18.31 23.60
C THR A 813 13.29 -18.93 24.17
N GLY A 814 12.13 -18.54 23.63
CA GLY A 814 10.86 -19.15 24.02
C GLY A 814 9.82 -19.22 22.92
N GLY A 815 8.87 -20.16 23.04
CA GLY A 815 7.77 -20.30 22.08
C GLY A 815 6.77 -19.14 22.09
N PHE A 816 6.75 -18.34 23.14
CA PHE A 816 6.00 -17.09 23.24
C PHE A 816 6.92 -15.90 23.48
N ALA A 817 7.77 -15.96 24.50
CA ALA A 817 8.65 -14.85 24.87
C ALA A 817 10.13 -15.24 24.91
N GLY A 818 11.03 -14.36 24.45
CA GLY A 818 12.45 -14.52 24.78
C GLY A 818 12.67 -14.24 26.27
N TYR A 819 12.30 -13.04 26.70
CA TYR A 819 12.47 -12.60 28.09
C TYR A 819 11.33 -11.68 28.53
N VAL A 820 10.82 -11.88 29.75
CA VAL A 820 9.75 -11.05 30.34
C VAL A 820 10.15 -10.59 31.75
N ALA A 821 10.02 -9.29 32.03
CA ALA A 821 10.31 -8.75 33.37
C ALA A 821 9.54 -7.50 33.83
N ASN A 822 9.87 -7.04 35.04
CA ASN A 822 9.51 -5.75 35.64
C ASN A 822 8.01 -5.54 35.89
N SER A 823 7.39 -6.46 36.64
CA SER A 823 5.98 -6.44 37.04
C SER A 823 5.01 -6.43 35.85
N SER A 824 5.39 -7.11 34.77
CA SER A 824 4.50 -7.31 33.62
C SER A 824 3.38 -8.30 33.96
N LEU A 825 2.27 -8.21 33.23
CA LEU A 825 1.11 -9.10 33.36
C LEU A 825 0.86 -9.86 32.06
N ILE A 826 0.85 -11.19 32.14
CA ILE A 826 0.49 -12.05 31.01
C ILE A 826 -0.65 -12.99 31.45
N THR A 827 -1.79 -12.94 30.76
CA THR A 827 -2.93 -13.78 31.11
C THR A 827 -3.79 -14.20 29.91
N GLY A 828 -4.31 -15.43 29.95
CA GLY A 828 -5.20 -15.96 28.92
C GLY A 828 -4.47 -16.15 27.59
N ILE A 829 -3.41 -16.97 27.56
CA ILE A 829 -2.57 -17.14 26.37
C ILE A 829 -2.61 -18.58 25.87
N THR A 830 -2.63 -18.75 24.55
CA THR A 830 -2.39 -20.04 23.91
C THR A 830 -1.13 -20.01 23.04
N VAL A 831 -0.25 -20.98 23.23
CA VAL A 831 0.99 -21.13 22.45
C VAL A 831 0.97 -22.50 21.79
N VAL A 832 1.21 -22.52 20.48
CA VAL A 832 1.32 -23.74 19.69
C VAL A 832 2.61 -23.64 18.88
N VAL A 833 3.56 -24.53 19.14
CA VAL A 833 4.76 -24.67 18.32
C VAL A 833 4.70 -26.00 17.60
N THR A 834 4.58 -25.99 16.28
CA THR A 834 4.37 -27.22 15.48
C THR A 834 5.66 -27.95 15.14
N GLY A 835 6.80 -27.30 15.31
CA GLY A 835 8.15 -27.85 15.18
C GLY A 835 8.92 -27.72 16.50
N SER A 836 10.24 -27.61 16.40
CA SER A 836 11.13 -27.57 17.56
C SER A 836 11.57 -26.15 17.91
N ILE A 837 11.93 -25.95 19.18
CA ILE A 837 12.72 -24.80 19.62
C ILE A 837 14.14 -25.30 19.85
N ASP A 838 15.08 -24.70 19.13
CA ASP A 838 16.51 -24.90 19.33
C ASP A 838 17.14 -23.55 19.67
N GLY A 839 17.54 -23.37 20.92
CA GLY A 839 17.96 -22.08 21.47
C GLY A 839 19.33 -22.10 22.14
N GLY A 840 19.75 -20.93 22.62
CA GLY A 840 21.03 -20.78 23.33
C GLY A 840 20.97 -21.12 24.81
N ALA A 841 21.36 -20.20 25.68
CA ALA A 841 21.60 -20.51 27.09
C ALA A 841 20.33 -20.79 27.91
N SER A 842 19.24 -20.04 27.70
CA SER A 842 17.99 -20.18 28.45
C SER A 842 16.82 -20.42 27.51
N VAL A 843 16.23 -21.62 27.53
CA VAL A 843 15.23 -22.04 26.55
C VAL A 843 13.96 -22.56 27.22
N GLY A 844 12.80 -22.11 26.75
CA GLY A 844 11.48 -22.55 27.23
C GLY A 844 10.48 -22.83 26.11
N GLY A 845 9.51 -23.72 26.30
CA GLY A 845 8.36 -23.83 25.39
C GLY A 845 7.46 -22.60 25.41
N PHE A 846 7.41 -21.86 26.52
CA PHE A 846 6.76 -20.56 26.64
C PHE A 846 7.77 -19.41 26.64
N ALA A 847 8.70 -19.40 27.59
CA ALA A 847 9.62 -18.27 27.75
C ALA A 847 11.07 -18.69 28.00
N GLY A 848 12.05 -17.99 27.42
CA GLY A 848 13.44 -18.19 27.82
C GLY A 848 13.65 -17.86 29.31
N THR A 849 13.18 -16.68 29.73
CA THR A 849 13.22 -16.23 31.14
C THR A 849 11.98 -15.44 31.52
N ILE A 850 11.48 -15.69 32.74
CA ILE A 850 10.42 -14.93 33.40
C ILE A 850 10.96 -14.37 34.72
N SER A 851 10.90 -13.06 34.93
CA SER A 851 11.48 -12.41 36.11
C SER A 851 10.57 -11.34 36.70
N ASN A 852 10.11 -11.48 37.95
CA ASN A 852 9.22 -10.49 38.58
C ASN A 852 8.02 -10.17 37.68
N THR A 853 7.20 -11.16 37.35
CA THR A 853 6.09 -11.06 36.38
C THR A 853 4.99 -12.02 36.80
N ASP A 854 3.74 -11.60 36.58
CA ASP A 854 2.56 -12.42 36.83
C ASP A 854 2.14 -13.12 35.52
N VAL A 855 2.14 -14.45 35.53
CA VAL A 855 1.72 -15.27 34.39
C VAL A 855 0.63 -16.24 34.83
N SER A 856 -0.56 -16.14 34.20
CA SER A 856 -1.73 -16.94 34.56
C SER A 856 -2.55 -17.41 33.36
N ASP A 857 -3.30 -18.51 33.50
CA ASP A 857 -4.17 -19.07 32.44
C ASP A 857 -3.45 -19.21 31.08
N VAL A 858 -2.37 -19.99 31.07
CA VAL A 858 -1.57 -20.24 29.86
C VAL A 858 -1.62 -21.69 29.46
N ARG A 859 -1.82 -21.92 28.15
CA ARG A 859 -1.77 -23.24 27.52
C ARG A 859 -0.65 -23.27 26.49
N VAL A 860 0.24 -24.25 26.60
CA VAL A 860 1.37 -24.44 25.69
C VAL A 860 1.33 -25.84 25.09
N VAL A 861 1.42 -25.93 23.77
CA VAL A 861 1.51 -27.19 23.03
C VAL A 861 2.76 -27.13 22.16
N MET A 862 3.72 -28.00 22.44
CA MET A 862 4.95 -28.18 21.68
C MET A 862 4.89 -29.55 20.98
N ASN A 863 4.80 -29.56 19.65
CA ASN A 863 4.81 -30.81 18.88
C ASN A 863 6.23 -31.31 18.58
N GLY A 864 7.22 -30.43 18.68
CA GLY A 864 8.64 -30.79 18.58
C GLY A 864 9.36 -30.73 19.92
N SER A 865 10.67 -30.94 19.84
CA SER A 865 11.56 -30.89 21.00
C SER A 865 11.81 -29.47 21.51
N VAL A 866 12.17 -29.34 22.79
CA VAL A 866 12.74 -28.10 23.36
C VAL A 866 14.21 -28.34 23.67
N LYS A 867 15.11 -27.67 22.94
CA LYS A 867 16.56 -27.91 22.97
C LYS A 867 17.31 -26.62 23.24
N GLY A 868 18.37 -26.71 24.04
CA GLY A 868 19.30 -25.60 24.21
C GLY A 868 20.54 -25.95 25.01
N GLY A 869 21.30 -24.91 25.35
CA GLY A 869 22.53 -24.98 26.13
C GLY A 869 22.28 -25.28 27.61
N ASP A 870 22.44 -24.28 28.48
CA ASP A 870 22.58 -24.50 29.92
C ASP A 870 21.26 -24.74 30.67
N LEU A 871 20.20 -24.01 30.34
CA LEU A 871 18.97 -23.94 31.14
C LEU A 871 17.76 -24.16 30.25
N VAL A 872 17.24 -25.38 30.24
CA VAL A 872 16.16 -25.78 29.34
C VAL A 872 14.94 -26.25 30.11
N GLY A 873 13.78 -25.66 29.85
CA GLY A 873 12.50 -26.03 30.47
C GLY A 873 11.40 -26.23 29.45
N GLY A 874 10.41 -27.08 29.71
CA GLY A 874 9.24 -27.19 28.83
C GLY A 874 8.33 -25.96 28.90
N PHE A 875 8.23 -25.29 30.05
CA PHE A 875 7.65 -23.94 30.15
C PHE A 875 8.71 -22.87 29.95
N ALA A 876 9.71 -22.86 30.83
CA ALA A 876 10.65 -21.77 30.93
C ALA A 876 12.08 -22.20 31.25
N GLY A 877 13.07 -21.59 30.63
CA GLY A 877 14.46 -21.81 31.02
C GLY A 877 14.69 -21.33 32.46
N GLN A 878 14.17 -20.15 32.80
CA GLN A 878 14.31 -19.56 34.13
C GLN A 878 13.01 -18.90 34.61
N ILE A 879 12.71 -19.05 35.90
CA ILE A 879 11.67 -18.33 36.63
C ILE A 879 12.31 -17.70 37.87
N MET A 880 12.25 -16.37 38.00
CA MET A 880 13.02 -15.69 39.05
C MET A 880 12.40 -14.41 39.62
N ASN A 881 13.06 -13.88 40.65
CA ASN A 881 12.87 -12.55 41.22
C ASN A 881 11.43 -12.21 41.63
N GLY A 882 10.69 -13.17 42.21
CA GLY A 882 9.32 -12.91 42.66
C GLY A 882 8.28 -13.04 41.55
N ALA A 883 8.57 -13.80 40.48
CA ALA A 883 7.57 -14.15 39.50
C ALA A 883 6.47 -15.03 40.11
N HIS A 884 5.21 -14.75 39.77
CA HIS A 884 4.04 -15.52 40.18
C HIS A 884 3.46 -16.26 38.98
N ILE A 885 3.53 -17.58 39.02
CA ILE A 885 3.11 -18.46 37.93
C ILE A 885 1.94 -19.32 38.41
N GLU A 886 0.79 -19.19 37.77
CA GLU A 886 -0.44 -19.86 38.22
C GLU A 886 -1.25 -20.43 37.06
N GLU A 887 -1.89 -21.59 37.24
CA GLU A 887 -2.84 -22.15 36.26
C GLU A 887 -2.24 -22.38 34.86
N ILE A 888 -1.02 -22.92 34.82
CA ILE A 888 -0.30 -23.22 33.58
C ILE A 888 -0.50 -24.67 33.16
N ARG A 889 -0.76 -24.91 31.87
CA ARG A 889 -0.80 -26.24 31.26
C ARG A 889 0.15 -26.33 30.08
N ILE A 890 1.09 -27.26 30.11
CA ILE A 890 2.05 -27.49 29.03
C ILE A 890 2.04 -28.94 28.61
N TYR A 891 2.11 -29.16 27.30
CA TYR A 891 2.35 -30.45 26.67
C TYR A 891 3.54 -30.33 25.72
N VAL A 892 4.55 -31.17 25.89
CA VAL A 892 5.67 -31.35 24.98
C VAL A 892 5.63 -32.76 24.42
N GLU A 893 5.49 -32.91 23.10
CA GLU A 893 5.35 -34.21 22.45
C GLU A 893 6.66 -35.00 22.42
N GLU A 894 7.78 -34.33 22.14
CA GLU A 894 9.11 -34.94 22.04
C GLU A 894 9.96 -34.66 23.30
N ASP A 895 11.29 -34.57 23.12
CA ASP A 895 12.28 -34.48 24.19
C ASP A 895 12.52 -33.04 24.66
N ILE A 896 12.90 -32.90 25.93
CA ILE A 896 13.45 -31.67 26.51
C ILE A 896 14.93 -31.89 26.81
N VAL A 897 15.81 -31.12 26.17
CA VAL A 897 17.24 -31.43 26.07
C VAL A 897 18.11 -30.23 26.41
N SER A 898 19.00 -30.41 27.39
CA SER A 898 20.08 -29.47 27.68
C SER A 898 21.43 -30.06 27.28
N THR A 899 22.17 -29.36 26.41
CA THR A 899 23.53 -29.73 25.99
C THR A 899 24.62 -29.15 26.90
N GLY A 900 24.24 -28.26 27.82
CA GLY A 900 25.14 -27.63 28.78
C GLY A 900 25.83 -28.64 29.69
N THR A 901 27.16 -28.58 29.76
CA THR A 901 27.98 -29.52 30.56
C THR A 901 28.43 -28.95 31.90
N GLY A 902 28.20 -27.66 32.15
CA GLY A 902 28.56 -26.98 33.39
C GLY A 902 27.73 -27.44 34.59
N THR A 903 28.28 -27.34 35.80
CA THR A 903 27.57 -27.71 37.05
C THR A 903 26.34 -26.85 37.34
N GLY A 904 26.26 -25.67 36.70
CA GLY A 904 25.11 -24.78 36.75
C GLY A 904 24.00 -25.11 35.75
N SER A 905 24.25 -26.02 34.79
CA SER A 905 23.23 -26.44 33.82
C SER A 905 22.10 -27.16 34.54
N ALA A 906 20.89 -26.95 34.04
CA ALA A 906 19.69 -27.57 34.55
C ALA A 906 18.72 -27.84 33.40
N VAL A 907 17.93 -28.90 33.55
CA VAL A 907 16.83 -29.22 32.66
C VAL A 907 15.63 -29.66 33.45
N GLY A 908 14.46 -29.11 33.11
CA GLY A 908 13.21 -29.35 33.83
C GLY A 908 12.04 -29.58 32.88
N GLY A 909 11.09 -30.44 33.24
CA GLY A 909 9.85 -30.53 32.47
C GLY A 909 9.10 -29.19 32.43
N PHE A 910 8.97 -28.52 33.58
CA PHE A 910 8.35 -27.20 33.65
C PHE A 910 9.42 -26.10 33.54
N ALA A 911 10.37 -26.03 34.47
CA ALA A 911 11.41 -24.99 34.44
C ALA A 911 12.81 -25.53 34.72
N ALA A 912 13.82 -24.99 34.04
CA ALA A 912 15.20 -25.39 34.33
C ALA A 912 15.67 -24.86 35.69
N LEU A 913 15.44 -23.56 35.95
CA LEU A 913 15.86 -22.87 37.16
C LEU A 913 14.71 -22.08 37.79
N MET A 914 14.49 -22.27 39.10
CA MET A 914 13.56 -21.45 39.89
C MET A 914 14.31 -20.74 41.03
N SER A 915 14.44 -19.42 40.98
CA SER A 915 15.29 -18.64 41.91
C SER A 915 14.64 -17.33 42.38
N GLY A 916 15.29 -16.59 43.27
CA GLY A 916 14.74 -15.32 43.81
C GLY A 916 13.75 -15.51 44.96
N SER A 917 13.57 -14.47 45.77
CA SER A 917 12.68 -14.51 46.94
C SER A 917 11.24 -14.38 46.46
N GLN A 918 10.31 -15.08 47.10
CA GLN A 918 8.86 -15.02 46.77
C GLN A 918 8.50 -15.44 45.33
N THR A 919 9.37 -16.20 44.66
CA THR A 919 9.01 -16.82 43.37
C THR A 919 8.10 -18.01 43.65
N GLU A 920 6.98 -18.09 42.93
CA GLU A 920 5.91 -19.07 43.18
C GLU A 920 5.42 -19.74 41.90
N ILE A 921 5.19 -21.04 41.96
CA ILE A 921 4.51 -21.82 40.91
C ILE A 921 3.34 -22.56 41.55
N MET A 922 2.13 -22.33 41.06
CA MET A 922 0.90 -22.86 41.64
C MET A 922 -0.01 -23.46 40.58
N LYS A 923 -0.75 -24.51 40.92
CA LYS A 923 -1.81 -25.11 40.07
C LYS A 923 -1.34 -25.41 38.63
N SER A 924 -0.08 -25.81 38.48
CA SER A 924 0.58 -25.86 37.19
C SER A 924 0.97 -27.29 36.84
N ARG A 925 0.84 -27.65 35.55
CA ARG A 925 1.06 -29.02 35.09
C ARG A 925 1.87 -29.04 33.80
N VAL A 926 2.84 -29.96 33.77
CA VAL A 926 3.61 -30.32 32.58
C VAL A 926 3.38 -31.78 32.22
N GLU A 927 3.21 -32.02 30.92
CA GLU A 927 3.28 -33.32 30.27
C GLU A 927 4.43 -33.36 29.26
N VAL A 928 5.22 -34.42 29.30
CA VAL A 928 6.31 -34.65 28.35
C VAL A 928 6.15 -36.06 27.76
N GLY A 929 5.93 -36.12 26.45
CA GLY A 929 5.79 -37.34 25.65
C GLY A 929 7.12 -38.06 25.43
N GLY A 930 8.20 -37.29 25.24
CA GLY A 930 9.56 -37.80 25.15
C GLY A 930 10.27 -37.91 26.49
N GLY A 931 11.60 -37.88 26.44
CA GLY A 931 12.49 -37.87 27.60
C GLY A 931 12.91 -36.47 28.03
N ILE A 932 13.43 -36.38 29.25
CA ILE A 932 14.05 -35.17 29.79
C ILE A 932 15.52 -35.47 30.07
N HIS A 933 16.43 -34.80 29.38
CA HIS A 933 17.85 -35.14 29.46
C HIS A 933 18.81 -33.97 29.43
N GLY A 934 19.94 -34.17 30.12
CA GLY A 934 21.04 -33.21 30.20
C GLY A 934 22.17 -33.70 31.11
N HIS A 935 23.17 -32.85 31.37
CA HIS A 935 24.40 -33.30 32.03
C HIS A 935 24.49 -33.02 33.54
N ALA A 936 23.75 -32.07 34.12
CA ALA A 936 23.96 -31.65 35.51
C ALA A 936 22.73 -31.84 36.43
N ASN A 937 21.76 -30.93 36.41
CA ASN A 937 20.60 -30.97 37.33
C ASN A 937 19.32 -31.23 36.55
N ILE A 938 18.70 -32.40 36.74
CA ILE A 938 17.56 -32.83 35.92
C ILE A 938 16.35 -33.09 36.81
N GLY A 939 15.23 -32.45 36.48
CA GLY A 939 13.95 -32.61 37.19
C GLY A 939 12.79 -32.88 36.23
N GLY A 940 11.84 -33.74 36.60
CA GLY A 940 10.60 -33.87 35.84
C GLY A 940 9.72 -32.61 35.89
N PHE A 941 9.88 -31.76 36.91
CA PHE A 941 9.24 -30.45 37.01
C PHE A 941 10.27 -29.31 36.99
N VAL A 942 11.15 -29.23 37.99
CA VAL A 942 12.18 -28.18 38.07
C VAL A 942 13.59 -28.78 38.10
N GLY A 943 14.48 -28.34 37.24
CA GLY A 943 15.87 -28.83 37.24
C GLY A 943 16.60 -28.46 38.53
N ARG A 944 16.61 -27.16 38.88
CA ARG A 944 17.36 -26.63 40.03
C ARG A 944 16.64 -25.49 40.75
N VAL A 945 16.66 -25.54 42.08
CA VAL A 945 16.27 -24.46 42.99
C VAL A 945 17.50 -24.08 43.83
N PRO A 946 18.21 -22.97 43.52
CA PRO A 946 19.42 -22.59 44.23
C PRO A 946 19.11 -21.99 45.61
N TYR A 947 20.14 -21.91 46.44
CA TYR A 947 20.02 -21.31 47.77
C TYR A 947 19.66 -19.83 47.67
N ASN A 948 18.72 -19.41 48.52
CA ASN A 948 18.33 -18.03 48.69
C ASN A 948 18.20 -17.70 50.18
N SER A 949 18.73 -16.55 50.59
CA SER A 949 18.68 -16.06 51.97
C SER A 949 17.34 -15.41 52.37
N GLY A 950 16.41 -15.26 51.42
CA GLY A 950 15.09 -14.64 51.60
C GLY A 950 13.97 -15.61 51.97
N VAL A 951 12.71 -15.22 51.66
CA VAL A 951 11.54 -16.10 51.80
C VAL A 951 11.72 -17.30 50.87
N PRO A 952 11.50 -18.55 51.34
CA PRO A 952 11.60 -19.73 50.50
C PRO A 952 10.74 -19.60 49.24
N GLN A 953 11.24 -20.14 48.13
CA GLN A 953 10.44 -20.32 46.93
C GLN A 953 9.27 -21.27 47.21
N LYS A 954 8.16 -21.17 46.46
CA LYS A 954 6.97 -21.99 46.69
C LYS A 954 6.54 -22.74 45.44
N ILE A 955 6.32 -24.06 45.55
CA ILE A 955 5.67 -24.85 44.51
C ILE A 955 4.48 -25.58 45.11
N GLU A 956 3.27 -25.29 44.63
CA GLU A 956 2.04 -25.85 45.20
C GLU A 956 1.09 -26.39 44.13
N GLU A 957 0.35 -27.45 44.46
CA GLU A 957 -0.73 -28.01 43.62
C GLU A 957 -0.29 -28.28 42.17
N SER A 958 0.94 -28.77 42.00
CA SER A 958 1.58 -28.88 40.70
C SER A 958 2.02 -30.31 40.36
N ALA A 959 2.05 -30.64 39.07
CA ALA A 959 2.28 -32.01 38.62
C ALA A 959 3.24 -32.10 37.42
N ALA A 960 4.08 -33.14 37.44
CA ALA A 960 4.90 -33.56 36.31
C ALA A 960 4.49 -34.96 35.84
N ILE A 961 4.21 -35.09 34.55
CA ILE A 961 3.93 -36.37 33.88
C ILE A 961 4.92 -36.52 32.74
N VAL A 962 5.69 -37.60 32.76
CA VAL A 962 6.69 -37.91 31.73
C VAL A 962 6.47 -39.35 31.29
N THR A 963 6.15 -39.55 30.02
CA THR A 963 5.99 -40.90 29.46
C THR A 963 7.33 -41.51 29.10
N GLY A 964 8.32 -40.70 28.69
CA GLY A 964 9.69 -41.16 28.50
C GLY A 964 10.52 -41.21 29.79
N SER A 965 11.82 -41.42 29.61
CA SER A 965 12.79 -41.49 30.71
C SER A 965 13.31 -40.11 31.13
N ILE A 966 13.61 -39.96 32.41
CA ILE A 966 14.45 -38.86 32.91
C ILE A 966 15.89 -39.35 32.92
N TYR A 967 16.75 -38.73 32.12
CA TYR A 967 18.06 -39.29 31.80
C TYR A 967 19.19 -38.29 32.01
N LYS A 968 20.14 -38.64 32.88
CA LYS A 968 21.39 -37.88 33.00
C LYS A 968 22.43 -38.40 32.01
N ASP A 969 22.92 -37.52 31.15
CA ASP A 969 23.87 -37.84 30.11
C ASP A 969 25.27 -38.16 30.67
N VAL A 970 25.94 -39.08 29.98
CA VAL A 970 27.33 -39.47 30.26
C VAL A 970 28.29 -38.39 29.75
N GLY A 971 29.09 -37.78 30.63
CA GLY A 971 30.08 -36.77 30.19
C GLY A 971 30.50 -35.75 31.25
N SER A 972 29.70 -35.57 32.30
CA SER A 972 30.01 -34.69 33.44
C SER A 972 30.21 -35.50 34.73
N THR A 973 31.06 -35.00 35.64
CA THR A 973 31.20 -35.53 37.01
C THR A 973 30.33 -34.71 37.97
N GLY A 974 29.33 -35.35 38.59
CA GLY A 974 28.42 -34.70 39.55
C GLY A 974 27.08 -34.27 38.94
N GLY A 975 26.23 -33.66 39.75
CA GLY A 975 24.84 -33.31 39.40
C GLY A 975 23.81 -34.21 40.10
N TYR A 976 22.53 -33.97 39.86
CA TYR A 976 21.41 -34.61 40.54
C TYR A 976 20.25 -34.89 39.58
N ALA A 977 19.56 -36.01 39.77
CA ALA A 977 18.38 -36.38 39.00
C ALA A 977 17.19 -36.63 39.92
N GLY A 978 16.05 -36.01 39.63
CA GLY A 978 14.82 -36.15 40.41
C GLY A 978 13.57 -36.24 39.53
N GLY A 979 12.57 -37.00 39.97
CA GLY A 979 11.30 -37.08 39.25
C GLY A 979 10.47 -35.79 39.30
N PHE A 980 10.63 -34.96 40.34
CA PHE A 980 10.06 -33.61 40.43
C PHE A 980 11.17 -32.55 40.35
N ILE A 981 12.16 -32.62 41.26
CA ILE A 981 13.26 -31.65 41.35
C ILE A 981 14.62 -32.32 41.30
N GLY A 982 15.53 -31.83 40.45
CA GLY A 982 16.93 -32.29 40.47
C GLY A 982 17.64 -31.89 41.76
N GLU A 983 17.85 -30.59 41.97
CA GLU A 983 18.47 -30.02 43.19
C GLU A 983 17.54 -29.02 43.87
N GLN A 984 17.24 -29.26 45.15
CA GLN A 984 16.47 -28.36 46.00
C GLN A 984 17.35 -27.77 47.10
N TYR A 985 17.52 -26.44 47.11
CA TYR A 985 18.07 -25.73 48.25
C TYR A 985 17.02 -25.17 49.20
N ASN A 986 16.17 -24.24 48.79
CA ASN A 986 15.24 -23.56 49.71
C ASN A 986 13.86 -23.37 49.06
N ALA A 987 13.03 -24.40 49.05
CA ALA A 987 11.65 -24.31 48.55
C ALA A 987 10.65 -25.06 49.45
N ASP A 988 9.49 -24.44 49.68
CA ASP A 988 8.33 -25.10 50.26
C ASP A 988 7.48 -25.70 49.13
N ILE A 989 7.31 -27.02 49.18
CA ILE A 989 6.61 -27.80 48.17
C ILE A 989 5.42 -28.50 48.82
N SER A 990 4.22 -28.27 48.33
CA SER A 990 3.01 -28.85 48.88
C SER A 990 2.06 -29.35 47.80
N GLN A 991 1.40 -30.49 48.06
CA GLN A 991 0.34 -31.01 47.18
C GLN A 991 0.81 -31.28 45.74
N CYS A 992 2.05 -31.74 45.58
CA CYS A 992 2.64 -31.97 44.26
C CYS A 992 2.72 -33.45 43.89
N SER A 993 2.74 -33.77 42.60
CA SER A 993 2.78 -35.15 42.13
C SER A 993 3.70 -35.38 40.94
N VAL A 994 4.25 -36.60 40.88
CA VAL A 994 5.12 -37.09 39.80
C VAL A 994 4.58 -38.41 39.28
N LEU A 995 4.46 -38.51 37.95
CA LEU A 995 4.28 -39.76 37.23
C LEU A 995 5.36 -39.88 36.14
N ILE A 996 6.23 -40.88 36.27
CA ILE A 996 7.19 -41.26 35.24
C ILE A 996 6.88 -42.70 34.80
N GLU A 997 6.52 -42.89 33.53
CA GLU A 997 6.14 -44.21 33.02
C GLU A 997 7.35 -45.13 32.75
N GLU A 998 8.49 -44.53 32.39
CA GLU A 998 9.75 -45.24 32.24
C GLU A 998 10.67 -45.04 33.46
N GLU A 999 11.93 -44.68 33.24
CA GLU A 999 12.98 -44.79 34.25
C GLU A 999 13.58 -43.43 34.57
N ILE A 1000 14.02 -43.25 35.82
CA ILE A 1000 14.91 -42.16 36.20
C ILE A 1000 16.33 -42.72 36.26
N ILE A 1001 17.20 -42.25 35.35
CA ILE A 1001 18.56 -42.76 35.17
C ILE A 1001 19.58 -41.67 35.53
N GLY A 1002 20.18 -41.79 36.72
CA GLY A 1002 21.21 -40.87 37.19
C GLY A 1002 22.63 -41.35 36.93
N ASN A 1003 23.08 -41.35 35.67
CA ASN A 1003 24.45 -41.74 35.32
C ASN A 1003 25.48 -40.70 35.79
N ASN A 1004 26.50 -41.16 36.53
CA ASN A 1004 27.51 -40.31 37.16
C ASN A 1004 26.89 -39.19 38.02
N SER A 1005 25.67 -39.41 38.51
CA SER A 1005 24.96 -38.50 39.40
C SER A 1005 25.49 -38.65 40.82
N ASN A 1006 25.51 -37.55 41.57
CA ASN A 1006 25.74 -37.61 43.01
C ASN A 1006 24.52 -38.26 43.69
N ALA A 1007 23.30 -37.88 43.28
CA ALA A 1007 22.07 -38.39 43.89
C ALA A 1007 20.93 -38.54 42.87
N THR A 1008 20.15 -39.59 43.02
CA THR A 1008 18.97 -39.90 42.20
C THR A 1008 17.79 -40.17 43.11
N GLY A 1009 16.69 -39.44 42.93
CA GLY A 1009 15.47 -39.59 43.72
C GLY A 1009 14.22 -39.66 42.87
N GLY A 1010 13.19 -40.38 43.31
CA GLY A 1010 11.90 -40.39 42.61
C GLY A 1010 11.11 -39.08 42.70
N PHE A 1011 11.34 -38.26 43.74
CA PHE A 1011 10.82 -36.90 43.85
C PHE A 1011 11.96 -35.86 43.74
N VAL A 1012 12.92 -35.89 44.66
CA VAL A 1012 14.04 -34.94 44.70
C VAL A 1012 15.38 -35.66 44.58
N GLY A 1013 16.26 -35.24 43.67
CA GLY A 1013 17.63 -35.75 43.62
C GLY A 1013 18.40 -35.42 44.90
N ALA A 1014 18.66 -34.13 45.14
CA ALA A 1014 19.27 -33.62 46.37
C ALA A 1014 18.39 -32.59 47.08
N PHE A 1015 18.16 -32.82 48.37
CA PHE A 1015 17.29 -32.04 49.24
C PHE A 1015 18.10 -31.38 50.36
N ASN A 1016 18.28 -30.06 50.28
CA ASN A 1016 19.10 -29.30 51.24
C ASN A 1016 18.30 -28.40 52.20
N SER A 1017 17.10 -27.91 51.94
CA SER A 1017 16.23 -27.19 52.91
C SER A 1017 14.87 -26.85 52.29
N GLY A 1018 14.00 -26.20 53.06
CA GLY A 1018 12.57 -26.04 52.75
C GLY A 1018 11.76 -27.29 53.12
N ASN A 1019 10.44 -27.21 53.04
CA ASN A 1019 9.56 -28.31 53.44
C ASN A 1019 8.93 -28.99 52.22
N VAL A 1020 8.68 -30.29 52.31
CA VAL A 1020 7.87 -31.03 51.35
C VAL A 1020 6.70 -31.66 52.10
N SER A 1021 5.47 -31.45 51.63
CA SER A 1021 4.27 -31.98 52.28
C SER A 1021 3.23 -32.44 51.30
N ASN A 1022 2.52 -33.53 51.62
CA ASN A 1022 1.39 -34.01 50.82
C ASN A 1022 1.78 -34.27 49.35
N SER A 1023 2.96 -34.85 49.11
CA SER A 1023 3.49 -35.05 47.76
C SER A 1023 3.67 -36.52 47.41
N TYR A 1024 3.45 -36.87 46.14
CA TYR A 1024 3.28 -38.25 45.69
C TYR A 1024 4.17 -38.56 44.50
N VAL A 1025 4.82 -39.73 44.54
CA VAL A 1025 5.71 -40.22 43.48
C VAL A 1025 5.20 -41.53 42.95
N ARG A 1026 5.12 -41.63 41.63
CA ARG A 1026 5.05 -42.90 40.91
C ARG A 1026 6.05 -42.93 39.77
N VAL A 1027 6.96 -43.89 39.83
CA VAL A 1027 8.01 -44.09 38.83
C VAL A 1027 8.09 -45.59 38.55
N ARG A 1028 8.34 -46.02 37.30
CA ARG A 1028 8.54 -47.45 37.04
C ARG A 1028 9.84 -47.92 37.68
N ASP A 1029 10.98 -47.35 37.30
CA ASP A 1029 12.29 -47.72 37.86
C ASP A 1029 13.15 -46.50 38.18
N ILE A 1030 14.02 -46.63 39.18
CA ILE A 1030 15.00 -45.60 39.57
C ILE A 1030 16.38 -46.24 39.60
N THR A 1031 17.28 -45.77 38.73
CA THR A 1031 18.63 -46.29 38.58
C THR A 1031 19.69 -45.20 38.77
N GLY A 1032 20.76 -45.52 39.49
CA GLY A 1032 21.94 -44.66 39.65
C GLY A 1032 23.26 -45.42 39.50
N SER A 1033 24.33 -44.68 39.19
CA SER A 1033 25.67 -45.25 39.00
C SER A 1033 26.34 -45.72 40.29
N THR A 1034 27.49 -46.40 40.17
CA THR A 1034 28.22 -47.05 41.28
C THR A 1034 28.61 -46.12 42.45
N SER A 1035 28.72 -44.80 42.26
CA SER A 1035 29.03 -43.84 43.35
C SER A 1035 27.85 -43.00 43.85
N SER A 1036 26.60 -43.35 43.51
CA SER A 1036 25.43 -42.48 43.71
C SER A 1036 24.61 -42.79 44.98
N TYR A 1037 23.92 -41.77 45.51
CA TYR A 1037 22.85 -41.91 46.52
C TYR A 1037 21.51 -42.09 45.82
N VAL A 1038 20.87 -43.26 45.95
CA VAL A 1038 19.64 -43.58 45.21
C VAL A 1038 18.50 -43.87 46.18
N GLY A 1039 17.36 -43.19 46.00
CA GLY A 1039 16.18 -43.42 46.82
C GLY A 1039 14.84 -43.24 46.10
N GLY A 1040 13.80 -43.88 46.63
CA GLY A 1040 12.46 -43.82 46.04
C GLY A 1040 11.82 -42.42 46.06
N PHE A 1041 12.08 -41.61 47.09
CA PHE A 1041 11.62 -40.22 47.20
C PHE A 1041 12.78 -39.26 47.04
N PHE A 1042 13.84 -39.42 47.83
CA PHE A 1042 15.02 -38.57 47.77
C PHE A 1042 16.32 -39.36 47.59
N GLY A 1043 17.24 -38.87 46.76
CA GLY A 1043 18.58 -39.45 46.69
C GLY A 1043 19.41 -39.05 47.91
N LEU A 1044 19.53 -37.74 48.14
CA LEU A 1044 20.31 -37.15 49.22
C LEU A 1044 19.47 -36.17 50.04
N HIS A 1045 19.48 -36.27 51.37
CA HIS A 1045 18.93 -35.28 52.29
C HIS A 1045 20.06 -34.76 53.21
N SER A 1046 20.45 -33.52 53.00
CA SER A 1046 21.66 -32.91 53.56
C SER A 1046 21.36 -31.81 54.59
N SER A 1047 20.17 -31.77 55.20
CA SER A 1047 19.79 -30.66 56.09
C SER A 1047 19.21 -30.97 57.45
N GLN A 1048 19.49 -30.05 58.39
CA GLN A 1048 18.94 -30.07 59.74
C GLN A 1048 17.53 -29.50 59.83
N SER A 1049 17.07 -28.71 58.85
CA SER A 1049 15.82 -27.92 58.94
C SER A 1049 14.72 -28.33 57.96
N GLY A 1050 15.03 -29.07 56.89
CA GLY A 1050 14.05 -29.38 55.85
C GLY A 1050 13.19 -30.60 56.21
N ILE A 1051 11.88 -30.40 56.32
CA ILE A 1051 10.94 -31.42 56.80
C ILE A 1051 10.18 -32.03 55.60
N ILE A 1052 10.12 -33.36 55.54
CA ILE A 1052 9.26 -34.09 54.60
C ILE A 1052 8.11 -34.72 55.40
N THR A 1053 6.87 -34.39 55.03
CA THR A 1053 5.66 -34.87 55.71
C THR A 1053 4.62 -35.42 54.74
N ASN A 1054 3.81 -36.39 55.16
CA ASN A 1054 2.65 -36.88 54.40
C ASN A 1054 2.98 -37.18 52.93
N SER A 1055 4.11 -37.84 52.65
CA SER A 1055 4.60 -38.03 51.30
C SER A 1055 4.86 -39.50 50.99
N TYR A 1056 4.57 -39.91 49.77
CA TYR A 1056 4.41 -41.32 49.41
C TYR A 1056 5.13 -41.65 48.10
N VAL A 1057 5.71 -42.85 48.04
CA VAL A 1057 6.40 -43.38 46.85
C VAL A 1057 5.82 -44.73 46.45
N VAL A 1058 5.62 -44.91 45.15
CA VAL A 1058 5.42 -46.20 44.49
C VAL A 1058 6.44 -46.36 43.38
N THR A 1059 7.26 -47.42 43.45
CA THR A 1059 8.24 -47.73 42.39
C THR A 1059 8.47 -49.23 42.23
N GLY A 1060 8.89 -49.64 41.04
CA GLY A 1060 9.26 -51.01 40.68
C GLY A 1060 10.60 -51.40 41.29
N SER A 1061 11.68 -51.08 40.58
CA SER A 1061 13.04 -51.33 41.02
C SER A 1061 13.76 -50.04 41.44
N ILE A 1062 14.56 -50.14 42.51
CA ILE A 1062 15.54 -49.11 42.88
C ILE A 1062 16.93 -49.74 42.82
N VAL A 1063 17.75 -49.32 41.86
CA VAL A 1063 19.08 -49.85 41.62
C VAL A 1063 20.12 -48.73 41.77
N GLY A 1064 21.14 -48.91 42.60
CA GLY A 1064 22.11 -47.84 42.84
C GLY A 1064 23.50 -48.32 43.21
N GLY A 1065 24.40 -47.38 43.49
CA GLY A 1065 25.78 -47.66 43.85
C GLY A 1065 25.98 -47.94 45.34
N SER A 1066 26.55 -46.97 46.03
CA SER A 1066 26.99 -47.13 47.42
C SER A 1066 25.89 -46.92 48.48
N TYR A 1067 24.80 -46.19 48.18
CA TYR A 1067 23.75 -45.88 49.15
C TYR A 1067 22.36 -45.99 48.52
N VAL A 1068 21.62 -47.07 48.82
CA VAL A 1068 20.35 -47.38 48.14
C VAL A 1068 19.23 -47.62 49.17
N GLY A 1069 18.13 -46.86 49.06
CA GLY A 1069 17.01 -47.00 49.98
C GLY A 1069 15.62 -46.92 49.35
N GLY A 1070 14.64 -47.61 49.95
CA GLY A 1070 13.26 -47.64 49.45
C GLY A 1070 12.56 -46.28 49.40
N PHE A 1071 12.82 -45.42 50.38
CA PHE A 1071 12.33 -44.03 50.42
C PHE A 1071 13.46 -43.02 50.22
N GLY A 1072 14.64 -43.24 50.83
CA GLY A 1072 15.75 -42.29 50.76
C GLY A 1072 17.11 -42.95 50.62
N GLY A 1073 18.02 -42.39 49.82
CA GLY A 1073 19.39 -42.89 49.70
C GLY A 1073 20.24 -42.60 50.94
N LEU A 1074 20.63 -41.33 51.12
CA LEU A 1074 21.43 -40.87 52.26
C LEU A 1074 20.74 -39.75 53.05
N LEU A 1075 20.69 -39.88 54.38
CA LEU A 1075 20.21 -38.85 55.31
C LEU A 1075 21.33 -38.37 56.24
N PHE A 1076 21.80 -37.13 56.11
CA PHE A 1076 22.88 -36.58 56.96
C PHE A 1076 22.43 -36.28 58.40
N TYR A 1077 21.17 -35.88 58.61
CA TYR A 1077 20.69 -35.41 59.92
C TYR A 1077 19.54 -36.26 60.48
N ASP A 1078 18.76 -35.74 61.44
CA ASP A 1078 17.86 -36.57 62.26
C ASP A 1078 16.57 -37.00 61.55
N LEU A 1079 16.07 -38.20 61.90
CA LEU A 1079 14.80 -38.73 61.41
C LEU A 1079 13.59 -37.88 61.82
N GLY A 1080 13.72 -36.98 62.80
CA GLY A 1080 12.64 -36.06 63.21
C GLY A 1080 12.12 -35.13 62.11
N ASN A 1081 12.90 -35.00 61.02
CA ASN A 1081 12.55 -34.27 59.81
C ASN A 1081 11.69 -35.08 58.82
N LEU A 1082 11.44 -36.37 59.09
CA LEU A 1082 10.64 -37.26 58.26
C LEU A 1082 9.40 -37.72 59.04
N ARG A 1083 8.19 -37.42 58.55
CA ARG A 1083 6.93 -37.71 59.27
C ARG A 1083 5.84 -38.24 58.33
N SER A 1084 5.13 -39.29 58.73
CA SER A 1084 3.97 -39.82 57.98
C SER A 1084 4.31 -40.13 56.51
N LEU A 1085 5.29 -41.01 56.30
CA LEU A 1085 5.84 -41.33 54.97
C LEU A 1085 5.62 -42.81 54.64
N ALA A 1086 5.49 -43.13 53.36
CA ALA A 1086 5.48 -44.52 52.90
C ALA A 1086 6.26 -44.71 51.59
N ALA A 1087 6.88 -45.89 51.45
CA ALA A 1087 7.46 -46.36 50.20
C ALA A 1087 6.93 -47.76 49.88
N ILE A 1088 6.41 -47.94 48.68
CA ILE A 1088 5.95 -49.22 48.14
C ILE A 1088 6.89 -49.59 46.99
N ILE A 1089 7.65 -50.68 47.19
CA ILE A 1089 8.59 -51.21 46.20
C ILE A 1089 8.03 -52.52 45.67
N THR A 1090 7.71 -52.59 44.38
CA THR A 1090 7.01 -53.75 43.81
C THR A 1090 7.95 -54.82 43.26
N GLU A 1091 9.23 -54.50 43.02
CA GLU A 1091 10.20 -55.45 42.48
C GLU A 1091 11.40 -55.65 43.40
N LYS A 1092 12.39 -54.74 43.39
CA LYS A 1092 13.65 -54.92 44.12
C LYS A 1092 14.31 -53.62 44.57
N ILE A 1093 15.16 -53.74 45.59
CA ILE A 1093 16.18 -52.75 45.94
C ILE A 1093 17.54 -53.45 45.77
N GLU A 1094 18.40 -52.91 44.90
CA GLU A 1094 19.68 -53.50 44.55
C GLU A 1094 20.82 -52.48 44.58
N ALA A 1095 21.96 -52.88 45.10
CA ALA A 1095 23.19 -52.10 45.05
C ALA A 1095 24.25 -52.80 44.20
N LEU A 1096 24.94 -52.01 43.37
CA LEU A 1096 25.92 -52.45 42.39
C LEU A 1096 27.34 -52.52 42.95
N ASP A 1097 27.59 -51.86 44.09
CA ASP A 1097 28.90 -51.81 44.74
C ASP A 1097 29.21 -53.06 45.57
N THR A 1098 30.50 -53.32 45.80
CA THR A 1098 30.97 -54.47 46.59
C THR A 1098 30.81 -54.30 48.11
N ASN A 1099 30.58 -53.07 48.60
CA ASN A 1099 30.30 -52.79 50.02
C ASN A 1099 29.29 -51.65 50.20
N PRO A 1100 28.02 -51.86 49.82
CA PRO A 1100 27.01 -50.81 49.80
C PRO A 1100 26.29 -50.67 51.14
N HIS A 1101 25.75 -49.48 51.38
CA HIS A 1101 24.76 -49.20 52.41
C HIS A 1101 23.34 -49.31 51.81
N MET A 1102 22.69 -50.45 52.04
CA MET A 1102 21.32 -50.69 51.59
C MET A 1102 20.33 -50.70 52.76
N GLY A 1103 19.16 -50.13 52.55
CA GLY A 1103 18.06 -50.22 53.51
C GLY A 1103 16.68 -50.24 52.85
N VAL A 1104 15.75 -50.95 53.48
CA VAL A 1104 14.37 -51.07 52.98
C VAL A 1104 13.66 -49.70 52.95
N PHE A 1105 14.06 -48.77 53.82
CA PHE A 1105 13.51 -47.41 53.87
C PHE A 1105 14.57 -46.35 53.59
N ILE A 1106 15.66 -46.29 54.38
CA ILE A 1106 16.80 -45.38 54.14
C ILE A 1106 18.08 -46.20 53.93
N GLY A 1107 18.89 -45.86 52.91
CA GLY A 1107 20.15 -46.53 52.61
C GLY A 1107 21.22 -46.34 53.70
N SER A 1108 21.48 -45.09 54.12
CA SER A 1108 22.38 -44.79 55.26
C SER A 1108 22.08 -43.48 55.97
N ARG A 1109 22.67 -43.32 57.15
CA ARG A 1109 22.63 -42.10 57.98
C ARG A 1109 24.04 -41.69 58.44
N THR A 1110 24.43 -40.43 58.24
CA THR A 1110 25.77 -39.91 58.59
C THR A 1110 25.71 -38.62 59.40
N GLY A 1111 25.74 -38.72 60.73
CA GLY A 1111 25.78 -37.56 61.63
C GLY A 1111 25.31 -37.89 63.04
N LEU A 1112 26.23 -38.11 63.97
CA LEU A 1112 25.94 -38.20 65.40
C LEU A 1112 25.85 -36.79 65.99
N PRO A 1113 24.85 -36.47 66.83
CA PRO A 1113 25.08 -35.64 67.99
C PRO A 1113 25.58 -36.53 69.13
N SER A 1114 26.72 -36.13 69.68
CA SER A 1114 27.23 -36.51 70.99
C SER A 1114 26.12 -36.79 72.04
N THR A 1115 26.24 -37.92 72.74
CA THR A 1115 25.78 -38.13 74.13
C THR A 1115 24.28 -38.22 74.48
N ASN A 1116 23.33 -38.41 73.55
CA ASN A 1116 21.94 -38.73 73.93
C ASN A 1116 21.52 -40.18 73.58
N PRO A 1117 21.55 -41.14 74.54
CA PRO A 1117 21.18 -42.54 74.31
C PRO A 1117 19.69 -42.79 74.05
N SER A 1118 18.84 -41.75 74.08
CA SER A 1118 17.39 -41.90 73.95
C SER A 1118 16.86 -41.89 72.51
N LEU A 1119 17.70 -41.60 71.50
CA LEU A 1119 17.37 -41.68 70.08
C LEU A 1119 17.94 -42.95 69.46
N SER A 1120 17.55 -44.09 70.01
CA SER A 1120 17.76 -45.39 69.37
C SER A 1120 16.82 -45.51 68.17
N SER A 1121 17.36 -46.01 67.05
CA SER A 1121 16.68 -46.15 65.76
C SER A 1121 15.40 -46.96 65.88
N ARG A 1122 14.27 -46.25 65.96
CA ARG A 1122 12.94 -46.83 66.02
C ARG A 1122 12.54 -47.30 64.62
N ARG A 1123 12.43 -48.62 64.45
CA ARG A 1123 11.77 -49.23 63.29
C ARG A 1123 10.26 -48.94 63.46
N TYR A 1124 9.55 -48.56 62.41
CA TYR A 1124 8.10 -48.32 62.46
C TYR A 1124 7.46 -49.09 61.31
N ALA A 1125 6.40 -49.83 61.61
CA ALA A 1125 5.53 -50.42 60.61
C ALA A 1125 4.20 -49.66 60.62
N SER A 1126 3.55 -49.54 59.47
CA SER A 1126 2.18 -49.04 59.42
C SER A 1126 1.29 -49.99 60.23
N ASP A 1127 0.60 -49.47 61.24
CA ASP A 1127 -0.52 -50.20 61.85
C ASP A 1127 -1.75 -50.04 60.96
N PRO A 1128 -2.18 -51.10 60.25
CA PRO A 1128 -3.35 -51.03 59.37
C PRO A 1128 -4.66 -50.84 60.16
N ALA A 1129 -4.65 -50.90 61.49
CA ALA A 1129 -5.84 -50.80 62.33
C ALA A 1129 -6.25 -49.37 62.74
N SER A 1130 -5.45 -48.33 62.44
CA SER A 1130 -5.84 -46.92 62.68
C SER A 1130 -5.81 -46.09 61.41
N PRO A 1131 -6.87 -45.36 61.04
CA PRO A 1131 -6.85 -44.38 59.96
C PRO A 1131 -6.61 -42.94 60.50
N PRO A 1132 -5.58 -42.20 60.03
CA PRO A 1132 -4.52 -42.60 59.09
C PRO A 1132 -3.54 -43.61 59.72
N PRO A 1133 -2.82 -44.44 58.92
CA PRO A 1133 -1.91 -45.47 59.43
C PRO A 1133 -0.95 -44.87 60.45
N ALA A 1134 -1.09 -45.25 61.72
CA ALA A 1134 -0.17 -44.80 62.75
C ALA A 1134 1.12 -45.62 62.62
N LEU A 1135 2.26 -44.93 62.66
CA LEU A 1135 3.56 -45.58 62.73
C LEU A 1135 3.70 -46.21 64.12
N VAL A 1136 3.60 -47.55 64.20
CA VAL A 1136 3.80 -48.28 65.45
C VAL A 1136 5.25 -48.75 65.52
N TRP A 1137 5.89 -48.42 66.64
CA TRP A 1137 7.29 -48.74 66.89
C TRP A 1137 7.52 -50.25 66.99
N THR A 1138 8.46 -50.78 66.21
CA THR A 1138 8.82 -52.21 66.12
C THR A 1138 10.20 -52.56 66.71
N GLY A 1139 10.84 -51.64 67.46
CA GLY A 1139 12.09 -51.91 68.20
C GLY A 1139 13.35 -51.19 67.70
N ASN A 1140 14.51 -51.47 68.31
CA ASN A 1140 15.82 -50.80 68.09
C ASN A 1140 16.93 -51.74 67.56
N ASN A 1141 17.83 -51.24 66.70
CA ASN A 1141 18.86 -52.01 65.95
C ASN A 1141 20.13 -52.42 66.72
N GLN A 1142 20.65 -53.61 66.38
CA GLN A 1142 22.04 -53.90 65.97
C GLN A 1142 22.03 -55.18 65.10
N GLY A 1143 22.78 -55.20 63.99
CA GLY A 1143 23.20 -56.46 63.33
C GLY A 1143 22.63 -56.73 61.93
N THR A 1144 23.54 -57.17 61.06
CA THR A 1144 23.44 -57.63 59.68
C THR A 1144 22.39 -58.71 59.43
N ASP A 1145 21.99 -58.81 58.15
CA ASP A 1145 21.16 -59.86 57.52
C ASP A 1145 19.67 -59.90 57.87
N PHE A 1146 18.84 -59.45 56.93
CA PHE A 1146 17.48 -59.99 56.80
C PHE A 1146 17.60 -61.45 56.35
N THR A 1147 17.54 -62.38 57.31
CA THR A 1147 17.08 -63.74 57.00
C THR A 1147 15.56 -63.75 57.04
N SER A 1148 14.98 -64.30 55.98
CA SER A 1148 13.55 -64.42 55.68
C SER A 1148 12.72 -64.85 56.90
N SER A 1149 11.76 -64.02 57.33
CA SER A 1149 10.52 -64.50 57.99
C SER A 1149 9.41 -63.47 58.25
N GLU A 1150 9.54 -62.18 57.92
CA GLU A 1150 8.43 -61.21 58.12
C GLU A 1150 8.07 -60.40 56.86
N VAL A 1151 7.83 -61.10 55.75
CA VAL A 1151 7.14 -60.53 54.59
C VAL A 1151 6.05 -61.51 54.17
N THR A 1152 4.80 -61.15 54.42
CA THR A 1152 3.67 -61.88 53.82
C THR A 1152 3.45 -61.29 52.44
N LEU A 1153 3.89 -62.01 51.41
CA LEU A 1153 3.51 -61.74 50.02
C LEU A 1153 2.01 -61.98 49.89
N VAL A 1154 1.24 -60.92 49.62
CA VAL A 1154 -0.10 -61.04 49.07
C VAL A 1154 0.02 -60.73 47.59
N GLN A 1155 -0.14 -61.75 46.73
CA GLN A 1155 -0.28 -61.52 45.30
C GLN A 1155 -1.63 -60.84 45.04
N ASN A 1156 -1.61 -59.58 44.60
CA ASN A 1156 -2.75 -58.98 43.93
C ASN A 1156 -2.58 -59.16 42.42
N SER A 1157 -3.44 -59.97 41.80
CA SER A 1157 -3.37 -60.30 40.38
C SER A 1157 -3.80 -59.16 39.44
N ASP A 1158 -4.35 -58.07 39.96
CA ASP A 1158 -5.01 -57.06 39.12
C ASP A 1158 -4.09 -55.88 38.72
N PHE A 1159 -2.98 -55.65 39.44
CA PHE A 1159 -1.95 -54.66 39.08
C PHE A 1159 -1.12 -55.05 37.84
N SER A 1160 -1.23 -56.31 37.39
CA SER A 1160 -0.54 -56.84 36.23
C SER A 1160 -1.23 -56.53 34.89
N ASN A 1161 -2.34 -55.77 34.90
CA ASN A 1161 -3.11 -55.46 33.70
C ASN A 1161 -2.77 -54.05 33.14
N PRO A 1162 -1.83 -53.94 32.17
CA PRO A 1162 -1.48 -52.66 31.54
C PRO A 1162 -2.66 -51.95 30.87
N SER A 1163 -3.73 -52.66 30.50
CA SER A 1163 -4.92 -52.07 29.85
C SER A 1163 -5.71 -51.12 30.75
N PHE A 1164 -5.59 -51.25 32.08
CA PHE A 1164 -6.24 -50.36 33.04
C PHE A 1164 -5.57 -48.97 33.07
N TRP A 1165 -4.23 -48.97 33.04
CA TRP A 1165 -3.41 -47.76 33.00
C TRP A 1165 -3.49 -47.04 31.64
N LEU A 1166 -3.74 -47.80 30.57
CA LEU A 1166 -3.82 -47.31 29.20
C LEU A 1166 -5.22 -46.83 28.77
N ASN A 1167 -6.22 -46.79 29.66
CA ASN A 1167 -7.57 -46.35 29.32
C ASN A 1167 -7.81 -44.86 29.67
N PRO A 1168 -7.77 -43.94 28.69
CA PRO A 1168 -7.91 -42.49 28.92
C PRO A 1168 -9.28 -42.07 29.46
N LEU A 1169 -10.32 -42.90 29.38
CA LEU A 1169 -11.64 -42.62 29.97
C LEU A 1169 -11.66 -42.75 31.50
N ASN A 1170 -10.63 -43.36 32.10
CA ASN A 1170 -10.49 -43.48 33.56
C ASN A 1170 -9.77 -42.27 34.20
N TRP A 1171 -9.29 -41.33 33.37
CA TRP A 1171 -8.48 -40.17 33.72
C TRP A 1171 -9.12 -38.91 33.10
N THR A 1172 -10.29 -38.50 33.61
CA THR A 1172 -11.06 -37.41 32.98
C THR A 1172 -10.28 -36.10 33.01
N ALA A 1173 -10.14 -35.49 31.83
CA ALA A 1173 -9.34 -34.30 31.49
C ALA A 1173 -9.70 -32.98 32.20
N ASP A 1174 -10.65 -33.00 33.15
CA ASP A 1174 -11.24 -31.80 33.76
C ASP A 1174 -11.08 -31.71 35.29
N GLU A 1175 -10.48 -32.69 35.97
CA GLU A 1175 -10.26 -32.61 37.42
C GLU A 1175 -8.88 -31.98 37.73
N THR A 1176 -8.88 -30.84 38.43
CA THR A 1176 -7.69 -30.33 39.13
C THR A 1176 -7.15 -31.42 40.05
N TRP A 1177 -5.84 -31.72 39.96
CA TRP A 1177 -5.14 -32.72 40.78
C TRP A 1177 -5.04 -32.23 42.23
N SER A 1178 -6.18 -32.19 42.91
CA SER A 1178 -6.33 -31.89 44.33
C SER A 1178 -6.24 -33.19 45.14
N ALA A 1179 -6.25 -33.08 46.47
CA ALA A 1179 -6.49 -34.24 47.35
C ALA A 1179 -7.76 -35.05 46.97
N GLY A 1180 -8.68 -34.48 46.17
CA GLY A 1180 -9.90 -35.11 45.69
C GLY A 1180 -9.76 -36.18 44.60
N ILE A 1181 -8.63 -36.33 43.91
CA ILE A 1181 -8.39 -37.48 43.00
C ILE A 1181 -7.88 -38.72 43.75
N TRP A 1182 -7.62 -38.58 45.05
CA TRP A 1182 -7.21 -39.66 45.95
C TRP A 1182 -8.38 -39.97 46.90
N ASN A 1183 -8.78 -41.23 46.98
CA ASN A 1183 -9.78 -41.74 47.91
C ASN A 1183 -9.08 -42.08 49.24
N PHE A 1184 -9.45 -41.39 50.32
CA PHE A 1184 -8.82 -41.51 51.63
C PHE A 1184 -9.71 -42.18 52.72
N ALA A 1185 -10.79 -42.85 52.34
CA ALA A 1185 -11.69 -43.55 53.29
C ALA A 1185 -12.42 -44.70 52.54
N THR A 1186 -12.58 -45.94 53.01
CA THR A 1186 -12.48 -46.57 54.33
C THR A 1186 -12.14 -48.07 54.18
N GLY A 1187 -11.16 -48.58 54.92
CA GLY A 1187 -10.93 -50.03 55.11
C GLY A 1187 -9.49 -50.39 55.48
N ASP A 1188 -8.53 -49.69 54.87
CA ASP A 1188 -7.12 -50.09 54.77
C ASP A 1188 -6.12 -48.91 54.86
N GLY A 1189 -6.59 -47.66 54.78
CA GLY A 1189 -5.81 -46.47 55.19
C GLY A 1189 -4.74 -45.99 54.21
N TYR A 1190 -4.70 -46.50 52.98
CA TYR A 1190 -3.79 -46.06 51.92
C TYR A 1190 -4.41 -44.96 51.04
N PRO A 1191 -3.63 -44.00 50.52
CA PRO A 1191 -4.05 -43.14 49.42
C PRO A 1191 -4.21 -44.00 48.16
N VAL A 1192 -5.42 -44.07 47.61
CA VAL A 1192 -5.69 -44.78 46.33
C VAL A 1192 -6.28 -43.77 45.36
N LEU A 1193 -5.84 -43.73 44.10
CA LEU A 1193 -6.51 -42.90 43.09
C LEU A 1193 -8.00 -43.29 43.01
N LYS A 1194 -8.92 -42.32 42.95
CA LYS A 1194 -10.40 -42.50 42.99
C LYS A 1194 -10.94 -43.57 42.04
N ASN A 1195 -10.24 -43.81 40.93
CA ASN A 1195 -10.60 -44.79 39.91
C ASN A 1195 -9.67 -46.01 39.85
N ALA A 1196 -8.57 -46.04 40.62
CA ALA A 1196 -7.71 -47.22 40.72
C ALA A 1196 -8.44 -48.31 41.53
N PRO A 1197 -8.34 -49.60 41.13
CA PRO A 1197 -8.87 -50.70 41.93
C PRO A 1197 -8.27 -50.63 43.34
N VAL A 1198 -9.09 -50.89 44.35
CA VAL A 1198 -8.67 -50.87 45.76
C VAL A 1198 -7.50 -51.85 45.96
N PRO A 1199 -6.45 -51.49 46.74
CA PRO A 1199 -5.19 -52.23 46.86
C PRO A 1199 -5.32 -53.71 47.20
#